data_AF-A0A2I1IPV0-F1
#
_entry.id   AF-A0A2I1IPV0-F1
#
_cell.length_a   1.000
_cell.length_b   1.000
_cell.length_c   1.000
_cell.angle_alpha   90.00
_cell.angle_beta   90.00
_cell.angle_gamma   90.00
#
_symmetry.space_group_name_H-M   'P 1'
#
loop_
_entity.id
_entity.type
_entity.pdbx_description
1 polymer ?
#
loop_
_entity_poly.entity_id
_entity_poly.type
_entity_poly.pdbx_seq_one_letter_code
_entity_poly.pdbx_strand_id
1 'polypeptide(L)'
;MCEPFLGTGTFISQLLLSGLIKPEDLEYKYKHEIFANEIVLLSYYIASINIESVYRQIRKEQGQADRYTEFEGIALTDTFQINEGEDQLARFGDLAENSERVKRQKEQDIRVVVMNPPYSAGQKSANDNNQNLKYPTLDRRIENTYVKLSTGTNKNSLYDSYYRALRWATDRIGDAGVIGMVSNSSFVDGNSAEGVRLTLQDEFDQIYIFNLKGNQRTQGEQSRREGGKIFGSGSRAGIAISIFIKNKANTGPATIHYAEVDDYLSQEEKLQQIEKFASISVHEQDPAGGFTLIEPNTHGDWINQRDEKYGTYQPIGDKKTKGKPNTPGLFRNYSRGLATTRDAWCYNFSTEQVASNMSRMIDNYNKSVDSGVPFSEVNRDGSFVSWGGNLNKDFERGIKHTFAGENIRPAIYRPFCKQPVYFDRSMNERVYQLPQLFPTPKHANIGILISTDYRRDWGCFITQLLPDLSSLATCQIFSLYTWEKKESEDGGFNLEAVADNDSVEVDGYTRRDNITDATLNAYRTAYADETIGKEDIFYYVYALLSHPQYRENYGADLKKMLPRIPKVEGFWEYSQIGRDLADLHLNYEQAEKYGLHLDWSLHTPEDPWAKYRVEKPRWQKRSKHDAIIFNDYLTISGIPEKADEWKIGGRSPLEWVLDRYRVTTHKASGIVNDPNDYCREVNKPSYIVDLIQSLVTVSLTAQDLLAELPALKVIDNG
;
A
#
# COMPACT_ATOMS: atom_id res chain seq x y z
N MET A 1 17.60 12.88 29.96
CA MET A 1 16.98 12.94 28.61
C MET A 1 17.89 12.21 27.63
N CYS A 2 17.33 11.51 26.64
CA CYS A 2 18.10 10.88 25.56
C CYS A 2 17.52 11.23 24.18
N GLU A 3 18.40 11.54 23.23
CA GLU A 3 18.10 11.62 21.79
C GLU A 3 18.78 10.43 21.05
N PRO A 4 18.07 9.31 20.82
CA PRO A 4 18.67 8.08 20.30
C PRO A 4 19.08 8.11 18.82
N PHE A 5 18.66 9.14 18.08
CA PHE A 5 18.96 9.35 16.65
C PHE A 5 19.25 10.83 16.42
N LEU A 6 20.49 11.24 16.71
CA LEU A 6 20.86 12.64 16.87
C LEU A 6 20.85 13.45 15.55
N GLY A 7 21.18 12.81 14.43
CA GLY A 7 21.36 13.49 13.15
C GLY A 7 22.40 14.61 13.28
N THR A 8 21.95 15.86 13.12
CA THR A 8 22.80 17.06 13.22
C THR A 8 22.75 17.76 14.58
N GLY A 9 22.10 17.16 15.59
CA GLY A 9 22.05 17.69 16.95
C GLY A 9 20.93 18.70 17.21
N THR A 10 19.88 18.71 16.39
CA THR A 10 18.85 19.76 16.42
C THR A 10 18.04 19.78 17.71
N PHE A 11 17.53 18.65 18.20
CA PHE A 11 16.69 18.66 19.40
C PHE A 11 17.46 19.08 20.65
N ILE A 12 18.68 18.57 20.84
CA ILE A 12 19.54 19.02 21.96
C ILE A 12 19.90 20.50 21.82
N SER A 13 20.29 20.96 20.63
CA SER A 13 20.64 22.38 20.42
C SER A 13 19.44 23.29 20.74
N GLN A 14 18.24 22.92 20.30
CA GLN A 14 17.01 23.66 20.59
C GLN A 14 16.63 23.60 22.07
N LEU A 15 16.83 22.46 22.75
CA LEU A 15 16.61 22.36 24.19
C LEU A 15 17.51 23.34 24.95
N LEU A 16 18.80 23.41 24.61
CA LEU A 16 19.73 24.35 25.24
C LEU A 16 19.30 25.81 25.01
N LEU A 17 18.81 26.14 23.81
CA LEU A 17 18.33 27.49 23.45
C LEU A 17 16.94 27.83 24.00
N SER A 18 16.13 26.83 24.37
CA SER A 18 14.71 26.99 24.69
C SER A 18 14.42 27.82 25.95
N GLY A 19 15.41 28.00 26.83
CA GLY A 19 15.21 28.61 28.15
C GLY A 19 14.44 27.73 29.15
N LEU A 20 14.10 26.47 28.78
CA LEU A 20 13.45 25.52 29.69
C LEU A 20 14.39 25.01 30.79
N ILE A 21 15.70 25.00 30.53
CA ILE A 21 16.71 24.67 31.52
C ILE A 21 17.12 25.95 32.23
N LYS A 22 16.99 25.98 33.55
CA LYS A 22 17.42 27.12 34.36
C LYS A 22 18.93 27.35 34.20
N PRO A 23 19.41 28.61 34.16
CA PRO A 23 20.82 28.91 34.00
C PRO A 23 21.74 28.19 34.99
N GLU A 24 21.33 28.07 36.25
CA GLU A 24 22.07 27.39 37.32
C GLU A 24 22.19 25.87 37.13
N ASP A 25 21.24 25.26 36.42
CA ASP A 25 21.20 23.80 36.18
C ASP A 25 21.87 23.42 34.84
N LEU A 26 22.12 24.39 33.96
CA LEU A 26 22.52 24.16 32.57
C LEU A 26 23.81 23.34 32.45
N GLU A 27 24.86 23.71 33.20
CA GLU A 27 26.14 23.01 33.14
C GLU A 27 26.03 21.57 33.64
N TYR A 28 25.26 21.36 34.71
CA TYR A 28 25.03 20.01 35.26
C TYR A 28 24.26 19.14 34.26
N LYS A 29 23.15 19.65 33.70
CA LYS A 29 22.36 18.91 32.71
C LYS A 29 23.15 18.59 31.45
N TYR A 30 23.87 19.56 30.92
CA TYR A 30 24.73 19.39 29.74
C TYR A 30 25.76 18.27 29.92
N LYS A 31 26.40 18.20 31.10
CA LYS A 31 27.46 17.22 31.37
C LYS A 31 26.94 15.84 31.78
N HIS A 32 25.78 15.78 32.45
CA HIS A 32 25.39 14.58 33.19
C HIS A 32 24.00 14.04 32.89
N GLU A 33 23.07 14.83 32.33
CA GLU A 33 21.67 14.41 32.17
C GLU A 33 21.15 14.42 30.74
N ILE A 34 21.93 14.93 29.78
CA ILE A 34 21.58 14.95 28.36
C ILE A 34 22.48 13.97 27.61
N PHE A 35 21.86 13.02 26.92
CA PHE A 35 22.55 11.98 26.18
C PHE A 35 22.05 11.90 24.74
N ALA A 36 22.93 11.45 23.83
CA ALA A 36 22.54 11.23 22.45
C ALA A 36 23.37 10.15 21.76
N ASN A 37 22.78 9.53 20.74
CA ASN A 37 23.44 8.51 19.92
C ASN A 37 23.34 8.87 18.44
N GLU A 38 24.40 8.55 17.69
CA GLU A 38 24.42 8.62 16.24
C GLU A 38 25.22 7.45 15.67
N ILE A 39 24.77 6.89 14.54
CA ILE A 39 25.46 5.77 13.88
C ILE A 39 26.36 6.25 12.73
N VAL A 40 26.04 7.39 12.12
CA VAL A 40 26.79 7.96 11.00
C VAL A 40 27.89 8.89 11.52
N LEU A 41 29.16 8.54 11.27
CA LEU A 41 30.33 9.27 11.76
C LEU A 41 30.34 10.77 11.39
N LEU A 42 29.96 11.11 10.15
CA LEU A 42 29.93 12.51 9.73
C LEU A 42 28.85 13.30 10.48
N SER A 43 27.67 12.72 10.66
CA SER A 43 26.56 13.32 11.42
C SER A 43 26.95 13.51 12.89
N TYR A 44 27.63 12.52 13.48
CA TYR A 44 28.16 12.58 14.85
C TYR A 44 29.05 13.82 15.04
N TYR A 45 30.03 14.06 14.17
CA TYR A 45 30.91 15.22 14.29
C TYR A 45 30.17 16.55 14.12
N ILE A 46 29.25 16.64 13.14
CA ILE A 46 28.44 17.84 12.92
C ILE A 46 27.61 18.13 14.18
N ALA A 47 26.97 17.12 14.75
CA ALA A 47 26.14 17.27 15.94
C ALA A 47 26.96 17.70 17.17
N SER A 48 28.12 17.09 17.42
CA SER A 48 29.01 17.50 18.52
C SER A 48 29.38 18.97 18.40
N ILE A 49 29.85 19.41 17.23
CA ILE A 49 30.26 20.80 17.00
C ILE A 49 29.09 21.76 17.21
N ASN A 50 27.90 21.43 16.68
CA ASN A 50 26.72 22.28 16.82
C ASN A 50 26.32 22.44 18.28
N ILE A 51 26.20 21.33 19.02
CA ILE A 51 25.78 21.32 20.43
C ILE A 51 26.79 22.09 21.29
N GLU A 52 28.08 21.83 21.11
CA GLU A 52 29.15 22.49 21.85
C GLU A 52 29.22 23.99 21.54
N SER A 53 29.00 24.38 20.29
CA SER A 53 28.98 25.79 19.87
C SER A 53 27.79 26.54 20.48
N VAL A 54 26.60 25.93 20.46
CA VAL A 54 25.39 26.49 21.09
C VAL A 54 25.58 26.65 22.60
N TYR A 55 26.10 25.62 23.27
CA TYR A 55 26.39 25.69 24.70
C TYR A 55 27.39 26.81 25.03
N ARG A 56 28.49 26.90 24.26
CA ARG A 56 29.50 27.97 24.41
C ARG A 56 28.89 29.36 24.22
N GLN A 57 28.00 29.52 23.23
CA GLN A 57 27.30 30.78 22.99
C GLN A 57 26.44 31.19 24.20
N ILE A 58 25.61 30.28 24.71
CA ILE A 58 24.74 30.55 25.87
C ILE A 58 25.57 30.93 27.10
N ARG A 59 26.68 30.22 27.37
CA ARG A 59 27.58 30.56 28.47
C ARG A 59 28.17 31.97 28.35
N LYS A 60 28.57 32.35 27.13
CA LYS A 60 29.09 33.69 26.84
C LYS A 60 28.03 34.77 27.07
N GLU A 61 26.79 34.52 26.64
CA GLU A 61 25.65 35.41 26.88
C GLU A 61 25.30 35.54 28.37
N GLN A 62 25.53 34.49 29.17
CA GLN A 62 25.40 34.51 30.63
C GLN A 62 26.61 35.15 31.36
N GLY A 63 27.57 35.73 30.63
CA GLY A 63 28.74 36.38 31.22
C GLY A 63 29.79 35.41 31.80
N GLN A 64 29.71 34.13 31.46
CA GLN A 64 30.68 33.12 31.90
C GLN A 64 31.93 33.14 31.02
N ALA A 65 33.04 32.57 31.52
CA ALA A 65 34.30 32.49 30.79
C ALA A 65 34.13 31.71 29.47
N ASP A 66 34.72 32.23 28.40
CA ASP A 66 34.67 31.65 27.06
C ASP A 66 35.57 30.40 26.95
N ARG A 67 35.10 29.27 27.49
CA ARG A 67 35.83 28.00 27.57
C ARG A 67 35.14 26.93 26.73
N TYR A 68 35.91 26.30 25.84
CA TYR A 68 35.49 25.09 25.14
C TYR A 68 35.17 23.98 26.16
N THR A 69 33.97 23.41 26.03
CA THR A 69 33.47 22.34 26.89
C THR A 69 32.85 21.27 26.00
N GLU A 70 33.52 20.13 25.92
CA GLU A 70 33.07 18.99 25.12
C GLU A 70 31.69 18.48 25.58
N PHE A 71 30.86 18.03 24.64
CA PHE A 71 29.60 17.37 24.95
C PHE A 71 29.83 15.87 25.19
N GLU A 72 30.14 15.49 26.43
CA GLU A 72 30.40 14.08 26.77
C GLU A 72 29.16 13.17 26.62
N GLY A 73 27.96 13.74 26.48
CA GLY A 73 26.70 13.01 26.38
C GLY A 73 26.48 12.29 25.04
N ILE A 74 27.28 12.57 24.01
CA ILE A 74 27.16 11.95 22.68
C ILE A 74 27.97 10.67 22.54
N ALA A 75 27.37 9.63 21.96
CA ALA A 75 28.03 8.37 21.60
C ALA A 75 27.84 8.02 20.11
N LEU A 76 28.89 7.46 19.50
CA LEU A 76 28.86 6.88 18.16
C LEU A 76 28.48 5.40 18.27
N THR A 77 27.20 5.07 18.01
CA THR A 77 26.67 3.73 18.25
C THR A 77 25.35 3.49 17.50
N ASP A 78 25.04 2.22 17.24
CA ASP A 78 23.70 1.80 16.84
C ASP A 78 22.84 1.60 18.11
N THR A 79 21.91 2.53 18.35
CA THR A 79 20.99 2.50 19.50
C THR A 79 20.26 1.17 19.67
N PHE A 80 19.87 0.51 18.57
CA PHE A 80 19.18 -0.78 18.67
C PHE A 80 20.13 -1.89 19.13
N GLN A 81 21.39 -1.83 18.72
CA GLN A 81 22.40 -2.83 19.05
C GLN A 81 22.82 -2.78 20.53
N ILE A 82 22.71 -1.62 21.19
CA ILE A 82 23.13 -1.41 22.60
C ILE A 82 22.50 -2.44 23.56
N ASN A 83 21.27 -2.91 23.25
CA ASN A 83 20.48 -3.80 24.09
C ASN A 83 20.49 -5.27 23.65
N GLU A 84 21.30 -5.65 22.65
CA GLU A 84 21.34 -7.02 22.10
C GLU A 84 22.35 -7.96 22.80
N GLY A 85 23.14 -7.47 23.77
CA GLY A 85 24.03 -8.28 24.62
C GLY A 85 25.38 -7.61 24.94
N GLU A 86 26.07 -8.05 26.00
CA GLU A 86 27.34 -7.46 26.46
C GLU A 86 28.52 -7.71 25.48
N ASP A 87 28.56 -8.85 24.80
CA ASP A 87 29.62 -9.21 23.82
C ASP A 87 29.66 -8.29 22.59
N GLN A 88 28.61 -7.48 22.35
CA GLN A 88 28.56 -6.57 21.19
C GLN A 88 29.24 -5.22 21.46
N LEU A 89 29.40 -4.82 22.73
CA LEU A 89 30.20 -3.64 23.11
C LEU A 89 31.69 -3.84 22.78
N ALA A 90 32.16 -5.10 22.76
CA ALA A 90 33.53 -5.46 22.39
C ALA A 90 33.86 -5.20 20.90
N ARG A 91 32.85 -4.96 20.04
CA ARG A 91 33.06 -4.63 18.61
C ARG A 91 33.53 -3.19 18.39
N PHE A 92 33.43 -2.32 19.38
CA PHE A 92 34.04 -0.98 19.36
C PHE A 92 35.51 -1.01 19.78
N GLY A 93 36.20 -2.15 19.59
CA GLY A 93 37.45 -2.59 20.22
C GLY A 93 38.68 -1.66 20.17
N ASP A 94 38.57 -0.46 19.58
CA ASP A 94 39.60 0.58 19.56
C ASP A 94 39.12 1.97 20.09
N LEU A 95 37.85 2.12 20.52
CA LEU A 95 37.27 3.39 21.01
C LEU A 95 36.84 3.27 22.48
N ALA A 96 37.82 3.17 23.38
CA ALA A 96 37.58 3.03 24.83
C ALA A 96 36.70 4.16 25.39
N GLU A 97 36.96 5.42 25.01
CA GLU A 97 36.19 6.58 25.47
C GLU A 97 34.72 6.53 25.02
N ASN A 98 34.45 6.14 23.77
CA ASN A 98 33.09 5.99 23.27
C ASN A 98 32.34 4.88 24.02
N SER A 99 33.02 3.78 24.30
CA SER A 99 32.45 2.65 25.04
C SER A 99 32.06 3.05 26.46
N GLU A 100 32.86 3.87 27.14
CA GLU A 100 32.53 4.43 28.46
C GLU A 100 31.33 5.38 28.41
N ARG A 101 31.20 6.20 27.35
CA ARG A 101 30.01 7.04 27.16
C ARG A 101 28.73 6.21 27.02
N VAL A 102 28.78 5.12 26.24
CA VAL A 102 27.65 4.19 26.08
C VAL A 102 27.30 3.53 27.41
N LYS A 103 28.28 3.03 28.18
CA LYS A 103 28.03 2.44 29.51
C LYS A 103 27.37 3.44 30.45
N ARG A 104 27.93 4.65 30.55
CA ARG A 104 27.39 5.74 31.37
C ARG A 104 25.94 6.05 31.00
N GLN A 105 25.62 6.11 29.70
CA GLN A 105 24.25 6.33 29.23
C GLN A 105 23.31 5.18 29.62
N LYS A 106 23.75 3.91 29.52
CA LYS A 106 22.92 2.74 29.87
C LYS A 106 22.55 2.74 31.35
N GLU A 107 23.47 3.13 32.22
CA GLU A 107 23.27 3.18 33.67
C GLU A 107 22.31 4.29 34.13
N GLN A 108 22.08 5.31 33.29
CA GLN A 108 21.15 6.39 33.64
C GLN A 108 19.68 5.96 33.64
N ASP A 109 18.92 6.55 34.54
CA ASP A 109 17.46 6.46 34.55
C ASP A 109 16.85 7.48 33.57
N ILE A 110 16.74 7.10 32.29
CA ILE A 110 16.25 7.99 31.24
C ILE A 110 14.73 8.10 31.29
N ARG A 111 14.24 9.27 31.73
CA ARG A 111 12.79 9.58 31.83
C ARG A 111 12.22 10.37 30.66
N VAL A 112 13.07 10.88 29.77
CA VAL A 112 12.65 11.67 28.61
C VAL A 112 13.40 11.21 27.38
N VAL A 113 12.68 10.81 26.35
CA VAL A 113 13.23 10.47 25.03
C VAL A 113 12.61 11.41 24.00
N VAL A 114 13.43 12.07 23.19
CA VAL A 114 12.97 12.88 22.05
C VAL A 114 13.66 12.38 20.78
N MET A 115 12.92 12.23 19.69
CA MET A 115 13.49 11.64 18.47
C MET A 115 12.77 12.01 17.18
N ASN A 116 13.54 12.03 16.09
CA ASN A 116 13.06 11.84 14.73
C ASN A 116 13.71 10.56 14.18
N PRO A 117 13.11 9.37 14.42
CA PRO A 117 13.76 8.11 14.10
C PRO A 117 13.84 7.85 12.59
N PRO A 118 14.72 6.95 12.13
CA PRO A 118 14.77 6.55 10.72
C PRO A 118 13.50 5.81 10.28
N TYR A 119 13.08 6.01 9.02
CA TYR A 119 11.92 5.34 8.42
C TYR A 119 12.35 4.34 7.34
N SER A 120 12.28 3.03 7.62
CA SER A 120 12.64 1.99 6.66
C SER A 120 11.94 0.66 6.96
N ALA A 121 10.95 0.31 6.12
CA ALA A 121 10.30 -1.00 6.14
C ALA A 121 11.08 -2.08 5.35
N GLY A 122 12.12 -1.71 4.59
CA GLY A 122 12.94 -2.63 3.79
C GLY A 122 13.47 -2.03 2.47
N GLN A 123 14.19 -2.85 1.69
CA GLN A 123 14.75 -2.49 0.38
C GLN A 123 13.69 -2.34 -0.71
N LYS A 124 13.98 -1.55 -1.77
CA LYS A 124 13.05 -1.30 -2.89
C LYS A 124 13.07 -2.44 -3.92
N SER A 125 14.24 -3.04 -4.13
CA SER A 125 14.46 -4.17 -5.02
C SER A 125 15.31 -5.24 -4.35
N ALA A 126 15.10 -6.50 -4.71
CA ALA A 126 16.01 -7.59 -4.34
C ALA A 126 17.43 -7.38 -4.92
N ASN A 127 17.56 -6.61 -6.00
CA ASN A 127 18.85 -6.27 -6.60
C ASN A 127 19.65 -5.26 -5.75
N ASP A 128 19.00 -4.50 -4.84
CA ASP A 128 19.67 -3.48 -4.02
C ASP A 128 20.59 -4.08 -2.95
N ASN A 129 20.33 -5.34 -2.54
CA ASN A 129 21.06 -6.06 -1.48
C ASN A 129 21.26 -5.26 -0.18
N ASN A 130 20.23 -4.51 0.24
CA ASN A 130 20.27 -3.60 1.39
C ASN A 130 19.15 -3.93 2.39
N GLN A 131 19.13 -5.18 2.85
CA GLN A 131 18.14 -5.65 3.82
C GLN A 131 18.37 -5.01 5.19
N ASN A 132 17.28 -4.69 5.90
CA ASN A 132 17.36 -4.18 7.26
C ASN A 132 18.09 -5.19 8.17
N LEU A 133 18.95 -4.67 9.05
CA LEU A 133 19.56 -5.46 10.12
C LEU A 133 18.49 -6.06 11.04
N LYS A 134 18.81 -7.22 11.62
CA LYS A 134 17.97 -7.92 12.59
C LYS A 134 18.45 -7.61 14.00
N TYR A 135 17.52 -7.36 14.91
CA TYR A 135 17.77 -7.06 16.32
C TYR A 135 16.97 -8.05 17.16
N PRO A 136 17.46 -9.27 17.43
CA PRO A 136 16.65 -10.37 17.96
C PRO A 136 15.89 -10.06 19.26
N THR A 137 16.50 -9.32 20.19
CA THR A 137 15.90 -8.95 21.47
C THR A 137 14.80 -7.92 21.28
N LEU A 138 15.08 -6.86 20.53
CA LEU A 138 14.10 -5.81 20.22
C LEU A 138 12.95 -6.34 19.34
N ASP A 139 13.27 -7.13 18.31
CA ASP A 139 12.30 -7.74 17.41
C ASP A 139 11.40 -8.73 18.16
N ARG A 140 11.92 -9.44 19.16
CA ARG A 140 11.11 -10.29 20.07
C ARG A 140 10.21 -9.48 20.99
N ARG A 141 10.61 -8.26 21.40
CA ARG A 141 9.72 -7.35 22.14
C ARG A 141 8.55 -6.91 21.25
N ILE A 142 8.83 -6.51 20.00
CA ILE A 142 7.81 -6.20 18.99
C ILE A 142 6.88 -7.40 18.75
N GLU A 143 7.45 -8.60 18.67
CA GLU A 143 6.69 -9.84 18.48
C GLU A 143 5.66 -10.05 19.60
N ASN A 144 6.10 -9.91 20.85
CA ASN A 144 5.30 -10.16 22.04
C ASN A 144 4.29 -9.06 22.36
N THR A 145 4.44 -7.86 21.80
CA THR A 145 3.52 -6.73 21.99
C THR A 145 2.72 -6.45 20.71
N TYR A 146 3.29 -5.69 19.77
CA TYR A 146 2.61 -5.17 18.58
C TYR A 146 2.09 -6.28 17.67
N VAL A 147 2.92 -7.27 17.37
CA VAL A 147 2.61 -8.36 16.44
C VAL A 147 1.59 -9.32 17.03
N LYS A 148 1.69 -9.63 18.32
CA LYS A 148 0.77 -10.52 19.04
C LYS A 148 -0.68 -10.05 18.94
N LEU A 149 -0.90 -8.75 19.06
CA LEU A 149 -2.24 -8.13 19.02
C LEU A 149 -2.72 -7.78 17.59
N SER A 150 -1.84 -7.82 16.59
CA SER A 150 -2.22 -7.56 15.20
C SER A 150 -2.95 -8.75 14.56
N THR A 151 -4.11 -8.50 13.96
CA THR A 151 -4.91 -9.47 13.19
C THR A 151 -4.44 -9.58 11.73
N GLY A 152 -3.62 -8.63 11.26
CA GLY A 152 -3.05 -8.62 9.92
C GLY A 152 -2.22 -9.87 9.63
N THR A 153 -2.38 -10.46 8.43
CA THR A 153 -1.58 -11.64 8.06
C THR A 153 -0.13 -11.30 7.70
N ASN A 154 0.09 -10.16 7.05
CA ASN A 154 1.43 -9.66 6.79
C ASN A 154 1.80 -8.65 7.88
N LYS A 155 2.80 -9.01 8.69
CA LYS A 155 3.23 -8.22 9.85
C LYS A 155 4.62 -7.62 9.67
N ASN A 156 5.20 -7.71 8.46
CA ASN A 156 6.56 -7.26 8.19
C ASN A 156 6.75 -5.75 8.42
N SER A 157 5.72 -4.95 8.15
CA SER A 157 5.75 -3.49 8.37
C SER A 157 5.87 -3.09 9.84
N LEU A 158 5.53 -3.97 10.79
CA LEU A 158 5.66 -3.70 12.23
C LEU A 158 7.13 -3.70 12.70
N TYR A 159 8.05 -4.15 11.87
CA TYR A 159 9.49 -4.10 12.09
C TYR A 159 10.18 -2.93 11.36
N ASP A 160 9.40 -1.95 10.86
CA ASP A 160 9.95 -0.68 10.39
C ASP A 160 10.78 -0.03 11.50
N SER A 161 11.90 0.59 11.13
CA SER A 161 12.84 1.22 12.06
C SER A 161 12.18 2.22 13.02
N TYR A 162 11.11 2.92 12.64
CA TYR A 162 10.42 3.82 13.58
C TYR A 162 9.59 3.09 14.64
N TYR A 163 9.05 1.90 14.35
CA TYR A 163 8.41 1.05 15.36
C TYR A 163 9.43 0.44 16.31
N ARG A 164 10.60 0.06 15.78
CA ARG A 164 11.77 -0.34 16.59
C ARG A 164 12.21 0.79 17.52
N ALA A 165 12.28 2.02 17.02
CA ALA A 165 12.55 3.21 17.82
C ALA A 165 11.51 3.43 18.92
N LEU A 166 10.22 3.36 18.59
CA LEU A 166 9.15 3.51 19.57
C LEU A 166 9.20 2.41 20.64
N ARG A 167 9.37 1.14 20.23
CA ARG A 167 9.47 0.01 21.16
C ARG A 167 10.69 0.13 22.07
N TRP A 168 11.85 0.48 21.50
CA TRP A 168 13.08 0.72 22.25
C TRP A 168 12.91 1.85 23.25
N ALA A 169 12.35 2.99 22.82
CA ALA A 169 12.13 4.14 23.70
C ALA A 169 11.17 3.79 24.84
N THR A 170 10.11 3.05 24.53
CA THR A 170 9.11 2.62 25.52
C THR A 170 9.70 1.68 26.56
N ASP A 171 10.57 0.75 26.14
CA ASP A 171 11.29 -0.12 27.08
C ASP A 171 12.37 0.66 27.84
N ARG A 172 12.98 1.70 27.23
CA ARG A 172 14.06 2.50 27.83
C ARG A 172 13.59 3.43 28.96
N ILE A 173 12.36 3.96 28.87
CA ILE A 173 11.79 4.85 29.91
C ILE A 173 11.21 4.10 31.12
N GLY A 174 11.02 2.79 31.02
CA GLY A 174 10.42 1.97 32.07
C GLY A 174 8.98 2.40 32.41
N ASP A 175 8.69 2.52 33.71
CA ASP A 175 7.33 2.73 34.24
C ASP A 175 6.87 4.19 34.30
N ALA A 176 7.78 5.15 34.10
CA ALA A 176 7.45 6.57 34.16
C ALA A 176 8.37 7.39 33.26
N GLY A 177 7.80 8.29 32.47
CA GLY A 177 8.57 9.12 31.54
C GLY A 177 7.74 9.64 30.37
N VAL A 178 8.41 10.37 29.48
CA VAL A 178 7.81 11.00 28.30
C VAL A 178 8.61 10.64 27.06
N ILE A 179 7.91 10.31 25.97
CA ILE A 179 8.49 10.11 24.64
C ILE A 179 7.88 11.14 23.69
N GLY A 180 8.71 12.02 23.12
CA GLY A 180 8.35 12.90 22.03
C GLY A 180 8.92 12.41 20.70
N MET A 181 8.09 12.24 19.69
CA MET A 181 8.52 11.68 18.41
C MET A 181 7.91 12.40 17.22
N VAL A 182 8.74 12.72 16.21
CA VAL A 182 8.29 13.10 14.87
C VAL A 182 8.46 11.88 13.97
N SER A 183 7.36 11.27 13.53
CA SER A 183 7.41 9.97 12.83
C SER A 183 6.41 9.86 11.70
N ASN A 184 6.53 8.78 10.94
CA ASN A 184 5.51 8.37 9.98
C ASN A 184 4.15 8.16 10.67
N SER A 185 3.11 8.87 10.22
CA SER A 185 1.76 8.82 10.80
C SER A 185 1.01 7.51 10.52
N SER A 186 1.59 6.55 9.78
CA SER A 186 0.90 5.33 9.38
C SER A 186 0.41 4.44 10.52
N PHE A 187 0.90 4.62 11.75
CA PHE A 187 0.41 3.86 12.90
C PHE A 187 -0.95 4.34 13.43
N VAL A 188 -1.34 5.58 13.12
CA VAL A 188 -2.59 6.21 13.61
C VAL A 188 -3.83 5.51 13.03
N ASP A 189 -3.77 5.11 11.75
CA ASP A 189 -4.93 4.50 11.05
C ASP A 189 -4.54 3.29 10.17
N GLY A 190 -3.29 2.84 10.21
CA GLY A 190 -2.84 1.71 9.40
C GLY A 190 -3.45 0.38 9.87
N ASN A 191 -3.92 -0.44 8.93
CA ASN A 191 -4.56 -1.74 9.20
C ASN A 191 -3.63 -2.70 9.98
N SER A 192 -2.35 -2.78 9.63
CA SER A 192 -1.41 -3.68 10.33
C SER A 192 -1.05 -3.17 11.74
N ALA A 193 -1.26 -1.89 12.01
CA ALA A 193 -0.81 -1.19 13.21
C ALA A 193 -1.84 -1.19 14.36
N GLU A 194 -2.98 -1.86 14.20
CA GLU A 194 -3.98 -2.03 15.27
C GLU A 194 -3.37 -2.62 16.54
N GLY A 195 -2.50 -3.63 16.41
CA GLY A 195 -1.79 -4.21 17.56
C GLY A 195 -0.83 -3.24 18.23
N VAL A 196 -0.27 -2.28 17.48
CA VAL A 196 0.54 -1.18 18.05
C VAL A 196 -0.37 -0.28 18.87
N ARG A 197 -1.49 0.18 18.30
CA ARG A 197 -2.44 1.07 18.99
C ARG A 197 -3.01 0.45 20.26
N LEU A 198 -3.41 -0.83 20.23
CA LEU A 198 -3.85 -1.58 21.40
C LEU A 198 -2.75 -1.71 22.46
N THR A 199 -1.50 -1.95 22.05
CA THR A 199 -0.37 -1.97 22.99
C THR A 199 -0.15 -0.61 23.63
N LEU A 200 -0.18 0.47 22.84
CA LEU A 200 0.06 1.82 23.35
C LEU A 200 -1.04 2.27 24.32
N GLN A 201 -2.29 1.86 24.08
CA GLN A 201 -3.40 2.10 25.01
C GLN A 201 -3.21 1.43 26.37
N ASP A 202 -2.54 0.29 26.42
CA ASP A 202 -2.27 -0.45 27.66
C ASP A 202 -1.01 0.07 28.37
N GLU A 203 0.00 0.48 27.61
CA GLU A 203 1.31 0.83 28.16
C GLU A 203 1.48 2.30 28.56
N PHE A 204 0.61 3.20 28.10
CA PHE A 204 0.70 4.65 28.35
C PHE A 204 -0.57 5.19 29.00
N ASP A 205 -0.47 6.35 29.63
CA ASP A 205 -1.59 7.01 30.31
C ASP A 205 -2.21 8.09 29.47
N GLN A 206 -1.37 8.82 28.73
CA GLN A 206 -1.80 9.87 27.83
C GLN A 206 -1.00 9.80 26.55
N ILE A 207 -1.71 9.94 25.43
CA ILE A 207 -1.15 9.94 24.09
C ILE A 207 -1.66 11.17 23.36
N TYR A 208 -0.76 12.06 22.97
CA TYR A 208 -1.09 13.21 22.12
C TYR A 208 -0.58 12.96 20.72
N ILE A 209 -1.47 13.07 19.72
CA ILE A 209 -1.15 12.90 18.30
C ILE A 209 -1.55 14.15 17.55
N PHE A 210 -0.58 14.87 17.04
CA PHE A 210 -0.81 15.95 16.07
C PHE A 210 -0.44 15.46 14.67
N ASN A 211 -1.44 15.09 13.88
CA ASN A 211 -1.27 14.56 12.54
C ASN A 211 -1.08 15.69 11.52
N LEU A 212 0.13 15.79 10.98
CA LEU A 212 0.53 16.80 10.01
C LEU A 212 0.22 16.39 8.55
N LYS A 213 -0.41 15.23 8.34
CA LYS A 213 -0.74 14.69 7.00
C LYS A 213 0.52 14.63 6.11
N GLY A 214 0.38 14.88 4.81
CA GLY A 214 1.49 14.95 3.84
C GLY A 214 1.85 13.61 3.20
N ASN A 215 0.98 12.60 3.28
CA ASN A 215 1.23 11.28 2.68
C ASN A 215 1.11 11.31 1.15
N GLN A 216 2.21 11.62 0.48
CA GLN A 216 2.32 11.65 -0.98
C GLN A 216 2.61 10.26 -1.60
N ARG A 217 2.35 9.16 -0.87
CA ARG A 217 2.21 7.82 -1.48
C ARG A 217 0.79 7.56 -1.98
N THR A 218 -0.18 8.35 -1.53
CA THR A 218 -1.56 8.41 -2.04
C THR A 218 -1.58 9.03 -3.45
N GLN A 219 -2.76 9.15 -4.08
CA GLN A 219 -2.97 9.76 -5.41
C GLN A 219 -4.33 10.48 -5.44
N GLY A 220 -4.59 11.23 -6.52
CA GLY A 220 -5.91 11.82 -6.75
C GLY A 220 -6.31 12.82 -5.67
N GLU A 221 -7.58 12.76 -5.27
CA GLU A 221 -8.16 13.66 -4.27
C GLU A 221 -7.54 13.48 -2.89
N GLN A 222 -7.31 12.23 -2.47
CA GLN A 222 -6.64 11.95 -1.18
C GLN A 222 -5.27 12.63 -1.10
N SER A 223 -4.49 12.60 -2.20
CA SER A 223 -3.18 13.25 -2.24
C SER A 223 -3.23 14.78 -2.18
N ARG A 224 -4.34 15.38 -2.63
CA ARG A 224 -4.59 16.82 -2.53
C ARG A 224 -4.95 17.20 -1.10
N ARG A 225 -5.87 16.46 -0.47
CA ARG A 225 -6.25 16.62 0.94
C ARG A 225 -5.06 16.50 1.88
N GLU A 226 -4.19 15.52 1.65
CA GLU A 226 -2.95 15.34 2.40
C GLU A 226 -2.01 16.56 2.35
N GLY A 227 -2.05 17.35 1.28
CA GLY A 227 -1.29 18.60 1.15
C GLY A 227 0.25 18.43 1.14
N GLY A 228 0.94 19.49 1.55
CA GLY A 228 2.41 19.58 1.54
C GLY A 228 3.10 18.57 2.46
N LYS A 229 4.30 18.12 2.06
CA LYS A 229 5.15 17.18 2.82
C LYS A 229 6.00 17.96 3.82
N ILE A 230 5.97 17.57 5.10
CA ILE A 230 6.76 18.23 6.16
C ILE A 230 8.27 18.18 5.91
N PHE A 231 8.78 17.08 5.34
CA PHE A 231 10.21 16.92 5.01
C PHE A 231 10.51 17.11 3.52
N GLY A 232 9.66 17.83 2.77
CA GLY A 232 9.92 18.16 1.37
C GLY A 232 10.22 16.93 0.49
N SER A 233 11.37 16.90 -0.17
CA SER A 233 11.83 15.76 -1.00
C SER A 233 12.39 14.58 -0.19
N GLY A 234 12.71 14.78 1.09
CA GLY A 234 13.32 13.76 1.96
C GLY A 234 12.38 12.62 2.37
N SER A 235 11.06 12.87 2.42
CA SER A 235 10.07 11.83 2.72
C SER A 235 8.77 12.04 1.96
N ARG A 236 8.11 10.95 1.58
CA ARG A 236 6.73 10.92 1.06
C ARG A 236 5.72 10.37 2.06
N ALA A 237 6.15 10.08 3.29
CA ALA A 237 5.26 9.60 4.35
C ALA A 237 4.39 10.74 4.88
N GLY A 238 3.20 10.39 5.36
CA GLY A 238 2.48 11.29 6.25
C GLY A 238 3.25 11.39 7.55
N ILE A 239 3.24 12.55 8.20
CA ILE A 239 4.02 12.82 9.42
C ILE A 239 3.08 13.14 10.57
N ALA A 240 3.39 12.63 11.75
CA ALA A 240 2.74 13.02 12.99
C ALA A 240 3.79 13.39 14.04
N ILE A 241 3.46 14.40 14.85
CA ILE A 241 4.13 14.67 16.12
C ILE A 241 3.35 13.89 17.18
N SER A 242 4.05 13.07 17.95
CA SER A 242 3.42 12.20 18.95
C SER A 242 4.12 12.35 20.30
N ILE A 243 3.34 12.52 21.36
CA ILE A 243 3.82 12.56 22.73
C ILE A 243 3.14 11.43 23.51
N PHE A 244 3.95 10.56 24.11
CA PHE A 244 3.49 9.45 24.91
C PHE A 244 3.94 9.64 26.36
N ILE A 245 3.02 9.56 27.32
CA ILE A 245 3.29 9.84 28.73
C ILE A 245 2.99 8.61 29.57
N LYS A 246 3.95 8.22 30.42
CA LYS A 246 3.81 7.19 31.45
C LYS A 246 3.99 7.74 32.86
N ASN A 247 3.17 7.25 33.76
CA ASN A 247 3.07 7.58 35.15
C ASN A 247 2.62 6.31 35.89
N LYS A 248 3.52 5.80 36.72
CA LYS A 248 3.34 4.59 37.54
C LYS A 248 2.03 4.53 38.34
N ALA A 249 1.40 5.67 38.63
CA ALA A 249 0.17 5.73 39.42
C ALA A 249 -1.12 5.40 38.64
N ASN A 250 -1.12 5.49 37.31
CA ASN A 250 -2.32 5.22 36.52
C ASN A 250 -2.38 3.74 36.10
N THR A 251 -3.59 3.19 36.14
CA THR A 251 -3.85 1.76 35.90
C THR A 251 -4.96 1.53 34.87
N GLY A 252 -5.50 2.61 34.29
CA GLY A 252 -6.51 2.55 33.23
C GLY A 252 -5.90 2.69 31.83
N PRO A 253 -6.70 2.47 30.77
CA PRO A 253 -6.22 2.67 29.40
C PRO A 253 -5.85 4.13 29.14
N ALA A 254 -4.98 4.35 28.15
CA ALA A 254 -4.52 5.67 27.77
C ALA A 254 -5.68 6.59 27.35
N THR A 255 -5.66 7.83 27.83
CA THR A 255 -6.45 8.93 27.26
C THR A 255 -5.77 9.41 25.98
N ILE A 256 -6.50 9.37 24.85
CA ILE A 256 -5.95 9.71 23.54
C ILE A 256 -6.46 11.08 23.10
N HIS A 257 -5.53 11.99 22.88
CA HIS A 257 -5.72 13.35 22.40
C HIS A 257 -5.29 13.42 20.93
N TYR A 258 -6.20 13.77 20.03
CA TYR A 258 -5.93 13.84 18.60
C TYR A 258 -6.26 15.21 18.02
N ALA A 259 -5.31 15.75 17.27
CA ALA A 259 -5.48 16.91 16.41
C ALA A 259 -4.90 16.59 15.03
N GLU A 260 -5.41 17.24 14.00
CA GLU A 260 -4.83 17.17 12.67
C GLU A 260 -4.86 18.54 11.99
N VAL A 261 -3.94 18.73 11.06
CA VAL A 261 -3.93 19.92 10.20
C VAL A 261 -5.07 19.85 9.19
N ASP A 262 -5.58 21.01 8.76
CA ASP A 262 -6.63 21.07 7.75
C ASP A 262 -6.20 20.44 6.41
N ASP A 263 -7.18 20.02 5.62
CA ASP A 263 -6.94 19.51 4.28
C ASP A 263 -6.36 20.59 3.37
N TYR A 264 -5.58 20.16 2.37
CA TYR A 264 -5.03 21.00 1.28
C TYR A 264 -3.94 22.00 1.69
N LEU A 265 -3.53 22.04 2.95
CA LEU A 265 -2.47 22.94 3.41
C LEU A 265 -1.11 22.61 2.78
N SER A 266 -0.38 23.65 2.38
CA SER A 266 1.01 23.59 1.96
C SER A 266 1.94 23.22 3.12
N GLN A 267 3.23 22.99 2.82
CA GLN A 267 4.22 22.71 3.87
C GLN A 267 4.38 23.91 4.80
N GLU A 268 4.42 25.13 4.25
CA GLU A 268 4.64 26.36 5.02
C GLU A 268 3.47 26.64 5.96
N GLU A 269 2.23 26.50 5.50
CA GLU A 269 1.03 26.68 6.33
C GLU A 269 0.99 25.67 7.49
N LYS A 270 1.42 24.43 7.26
CA LYS A 270 1.52 23.41 8.33
C LYS A 270 2.58 23.78 9.37
N LEU A 271 3.73 24.31 8.94
CA LEU A 271 4.77 24.78 9.87
C LEU A 271 4.29 25.98 10.69
N GLN A 272 3.56 26.91 10.08
CA GLN A 272 2.92 28.03 10.78
C GLN A 272 1.88 27.54 11.80
N GLN A 273 1.12 26.49 11.47
CA GLN A 273 0.21 25.88 12.44
C GLN A 273 0.97 25.28 13.63
N ILE A 274 2.12 24.63 13.44
CA ILE A 274 2.95 24.13 14.54
C ILE A 274 3.46 25.28 15.42
N GLU A 275 3.95 26.36 14.81
CA GLU A 275 4.42 27.56 15.53
C GLU A 275 3.29 28.20 16.36
N LYS A 276 2.09 28.30 15.77
CA LYS A 276 0.91 28.82 16.46
C LYS A 276 0.45 27.90 17.60
N PHE A 277 0.48 26.59 17.39
CA PHE A 277 0.11 25.60 18.40
C PHE A 277 1.08 25.64 19.59
N ALA A 278 2.37 25.87 19.32
CA ALA A 278 3.49 26.07 20.24
C ALA A 278 3.78 24.93 21.24
N SER A 279 2.78 24.47 22.00
CA SER A 279 2.87 23.33 22.89
C SER A 279 1.49 22.69 23.14
N ILE A 280 1.46 21.49 23.70
CA ILE A 280 0.20 20.79 23.99
C ILE A 280 -0.68 21.51 25.03
N SER A 281 -0.12 22.41 25.86
CA SER A 281 -0.87 23.10 26.93
C SER A 281 -1.65 24.33 26.44
N VAL A 282 -1.32 24.89 25.27
CA VAL A 282 -1.97 26.10 24.74
C VAL A 282 -3.46 25.88 24.46
N HIS A 283 -3.86 24.63 24.26
CA HIS A 283 -5.21 24.26 23.85
C HIS A 283 -6.05 23.59 24.93
N GLU A 284 -5.59 23.55 26.19
CA GLU A 284 -6.46 23.17 27.32
C GLU A 284 -7.63 24.16 27.52
N GLN A 285 -7.53 25.37 26.96
CA GLN A 285 -8.50 26.46 27.14
C GLN A 285 -9.25 26.89 25.87
N ASP A 286 -8.99 26.26 24.71
CA ASP A 286 -9.69 26.55 23.44
C ASP A 286 -10.30 25.27 22.83
N PRO A 287 -11.59 24.99 23.09
CA PRO A 287 -12.28 23.80 22.57
C PRO A 287 -12.45 23.77 21.05
N ALA A 288 -12.29 24.91 20.35
CA ALA A 288 -12.55 25.02 18.92
C ALA A 288 -11.30 24.80 18.04
N GLY A 289 -10.09 24.87 18.62
CA GLY A 289 -8.82 24.69 17.90
C GLY A 289 -7.85 23.68 18.54
N GLY A 290 -8.30 22.93 19.54
CA GLY A 290 -7.47 22.03 20.35
C GLY A 290 -7.51 20.55 19.98
N PHE A 291 -6.89 19.73 20.84
CA PHE A 291 -6.99 18.27 20.73
C PHE A 291 -8.38 17.78 21.07
N THR A 292 -8.90 16.87 20.24
CA THR A 292 -10.12 16.11 20.52
C THR A 292 -9.80 14.83 21.29
N LEU A 293 -10.68 14.44 22.22
CA LEU A 293 -10.57 13.14 22.87
C LEU A 293 -11.10 12.06 21.94
N ILE A 294 -10.32 10.99 21.77
CA ILE A 294 -10.72 9.80 21.04
C ILE A 294 -11.12 8.72 22.04
N GLU A 295 -12.29 8.13 21.85
CA GLU A 295 -12.68 6.86 22.46
C GLU A 295 -12.35 5.73 21.47
N PRO A 296 -11.30 4.93 21.69
CA PRO A 296 -10.95 3.86 20.77
C PRO A 296 -11.98 2.74 20.81
N ASN A 297 -12.29 2.15 19.65
CA ASN A 297 -13.14 0.97 19.61
C ASN A 297 -12.38 -0.32 20.00
N THR A 298 -13.09 -1.44 20.13
CA THR A 298 -12.52 -2.75 20.48
C THR A 298 -11.50 -3.28 19.47
N HIS A 299 -11.48 -2.73 18.26
CA HIS A 299 -10.52 -3.07 17.22
C HIS A 299 -9.25 -2.22 17.26
N GLY A 300 -9.14 -1.30 18.23
CA GLY A 300 -8.01 -0.40 18.36
C GLY A 300 -8.00 0.70 17.30
N ASP A 301 -9.11 1.01 16.64
CA ASP A 301 -9.20 2.14 15.71
C ASP A 301 -9.30 3.45 16.50
N TRP A 302 -8.40 4.40 16.21
CA TRP A 302 -8.47 5.74 16.81
C TRP A 302 -9.34 6.65 15.95
N ILE A 303 -9.05 6.71 14.65
CA ILE A 303 -9.83 7.45 13.66
C ILE A 303 -10.44 6.49 12.64
N ASN A 304 -11.40 6.98 11.84
CA ASN A 304 -12.09 6.19 10.81
C ASN A 304 -12.57 4.84 11.35
N GLN A 305 -13.32 4.88 12.45
CA GLN A 305 -13.76 3.68 13.16
C GLN A 305 -14.75 2.88 12.32
N ARG A 306 -14.66 1.55 12.41
CA ARG A 306 -15.54 0.59 11.72
C ARG A 306 -16.92 0.57 12.35
N ASP A 307 -17.92 0.25 11.53
CA ASP A 307 -19.29 -0.01 12.00
C ASP A 307 -19.42 -1.46 12.50
N GLU A 308 -19.84 -1.64 13.76
CA GLU A 308 -20.07 -2.96 14.34
C GLU A 308 -21.15 -3.75 13.57
N LYS A 309 -22.19 -3.08 13.06
CA LYS A 309 -23.25 -3.72 12.26
C LYS A 309 -22.69 -4.28 10.96
N TYR A 310 -21.75 -3.58 10.32
CA TYR A 310 -21.10 -4.06 9.10
C TYR A 310 -20.36 -5.39 9.32
N GLY A 311 -19.77 -5.57 10.51
CA GLY A 311 -19.15 -6.83 10.94
C GLY A 311 -20.09 -8.03 11.01
N THR A 312 -21.42 -7.83 11.00
CA THR A 312 -22.42 -8.91 11.04
C THR A 312 -22.81 -9.42 9.66
N TYR A 313 -22.61 -8.62 8.60
CA TYR A 313 -22.94 -9.03 7.24
C TYR A 313 -22.07 -10.20 6.75
N GLN A 314 -22.54 -10.90 5.72
CA GLN A 314 -21.84 -12.07 5.18
C GLN A 314 -20.51 -11.62 4.53
N PRO A 315 -19.35 -12.18 4.90
CA PRO A 315 -18.09 -11.79 4.27
C PRO A 315 -18.08 -12.23 2.79
N ILE A 316 -17.54 -11.40 1.89
CA ILE A 316 -17.40 -11.78 0.46
C ILE A 316 -16.51 -13.02 0.31
N GLY A 317 -15.49 -13.18 1.15
CA GLY A 317 -14.66 -14.37 1.23
C GLY A 317 -14.00 -14.48 2.59
N ASP A 318 -13.76 -15.72 3.05
CA ASP A 318 -13.05 -16.00 4.30
C ASP A 318 -11.69 -16.65 4.03
N LYS A 319 -10.65 -16.12 4.67
CA LYS A 319 -9.28 -16.57 4.45
C LYS A 319 -8.96 -17.90 5.15
N LYS A 320 -9.56 -18.17 6.32
CA LYS A 320 -9.26 -19.35 7.15
C LYS A 320 -9.89 -20.61 6.55
N THR A 321 -11.05 -20.48 5.92
CA THR A 321 -11.80 -21.56 5.28
C THR A 321 -11.80 -21.50 3.76
N LYS A 322 -10.98 -20.63 3.16
CA LYS A 322 -10.84 -20.50 1.71
C LYS A 322 -10.63 -21.86 1.02
N GLY A 323 -11.41 -22.12 -0.03
CA GLY A 323 -11.43 -23.37 -0.80
C GLY A 323 -12.26 -24.49 -0.18
N LYS A 324 -12.71 -24.35 1.08
CA LYS A 324 -13.47 -25.38 1.79
C LYS A 324 -14.98 -25.23 1.55
N PRO A 325 -15.76 -26.33 1.53
CA PRO A 325 -17.21 -26.28 1.35
C PRO A 325 -17.93 -25.48 2.44
N ASN A 326 -17.52 -25.62 3.71
CA ASN A 326 -18.18 -25.01 4.88
C ASN A 326 -17.67 -23.60 5.21
N THR A 327 -17.25 -22.83 4.19
CA THR A 327 -16.78 -21.46 4.39
C THR A 327 -17.95 -20.51 4.64
N PRO A 328 -17.85 -19.55 5.58
CA PRO A 328 -18.88 -18.53 5.77
C PRO A 328 -18.84 -17.45 4.67
N GLY A 329 -17.79 -17.44 3.85
CA GLY A 329 -17.65 -16.53 2.71
C GLY A 329 -18.68 -16.78 1.62
N LEU A 330 -19.14 -15.71 0.97
CA LEU A 330 -20.01 -15.77 -0.20
C LEU A 330 -19.35 -16.59 -1.33
N PHE A 331 -18.07 -16.31 -1.59
CA PHE A 331 -17.25 -17.08 -2.53
C PHE A 331 -16.43 -18.16 -1.80
N ARG A 332 -16.43 -19.37 -2.37
CA ARG A 332 -15.67 -20.52 -1.89
C ARG A 332 -14.18 -20.27 -1.97
N ASN A 333 -13.70 -19.76 -3.11
CA ASN A 333 -12.29 -19.43 -3.35
C ASN A 333 -12.13 -18.05 -3.95
N TYR A 334 -10.95 -17.46 -3.77
CA TYR A 334 -10.58 -16.16 -4.32
C TYR A 334 -9.06 -16.04 -4.33
N SER A 335 -8.55 -15.10 -5.13
CA SER A 335 -7.12 -14.92 -5.31
C SER A 335 -6.72 -13.46 -5.12
N ARG A 336 -5.43 -13.21 -4.90
CA ARG A 336 -4.83 -11.92 -5.29
C ARG A 336 -4.50 -11.94 -6.77
N GLY A 337 -4.33 -10.77 -7.37
CA GLY A 337 -3.74 -10.66 -8.71
C GLY A 337 -2.29 -11.14 -8.76
N LEU A 338 -1.78 -11.34 -9.96
CA LEU A 338 -0.46 -11.92 -10.24
C LEU A 338 0.66 -11.01 -9.71
N ALA A 339 1.49 -11.53 -8.81
CA ALA A 339 2.68 -10.82 -8.37
C ALA A 339 3.89 -11.30 -9.17
N THR A 340 4.37 -10.51 -10.14
CA THR A 340 5.59 -10.88 -10.88
C THR A 340 6.85 -10.45 -10.13
N THR A 341 6.83 -9.25 -9.51
CA THR A 341 8.00 -8.48 -8.98
C THR A 341 9.03 -8.04 -10.02
N ARG A 342 8.71 -8.22 -11.31
CA ARG A 342 9.58 -7.92 -12.45
C ARG A 342 8.75 -7.51 -13.67
N ASP A 343 7.76 -6.64 -13.46
CA ASP A 343 6.74 -6.31 -14.46
C ASP A 343 7.35 -5.87 -15.80
N ALA A 344 8.46 -5.12 -15.80
CA ALA A 344 9.14 -4.70 -17.02
C ALA A 344 9.62 -5.86 -17.91
N TRP A 345 9.84 -7.05 -17.33
CA TRP A 345 10.21 -8.26 -18.04
C TRP A 345 8.98 -9.09 -18.42
N CYS A 346 8.02 -9.22 -17.50
CA CYS A 346 6.86 -10.10 -17.68
C CYS A 346 5.71 -9.49 -18.46
N TYR A 347 5.52 -8.16 -18.42
CA TYR A 347 4.45 -7.43 -19.10
C TYR A 347 5.02 -6.50 -20.18
N ASN A 348 4.34 -6.43 -21.32
CA ASN A 348 4.59 -5.43 -22.35
C ASN A 348 3.31 -5.27 -23.18
N PHE A 349 3.14 -4.16 -23.91
CA PHE A 349 2.07 -4.05 -24.91
C PHE A 349 2.28 -5.00 -26.09
N SER A 350 3.52 -5.41 -26.36
CA SER A 350 3.83 -6.41 -27.39
C SER A 350 4.06 -7.82 -26.84
N THR A 351 3.36 -8.78 -27.42
CA THR A 351 3.53 -10.21 -27.17
C THR A 351 4.93 -10.67 -27.55
N GLU A 352 5.46 -10.21 -28.68
CA GLU A 352 6.83 -10.51 -29.14
C GLU A 352 7.88 -9.98 -28.15
N GLN A 353 7.68 -8.77 -27.62
CA GLN A 353 8.61 -8.22 -26.63
C GLN A 353 8.56 -8.95 -25.30
N VAL A 354 7.40 -9.44 -24.85
CA VAL A 354 7.35 -10.34 -23.67
C VAL A 354 8.17 -11.60 -23.93
N ALA A 355 8.01 -12.24 -25.10
CA ALA A 355 8.77 -13.44 -25.44
C ALA A 355 10.28 -13.20 -25.47
N SER A 356 10.72 -12.12 -26.13
CA SER A 356 12.13 -11.72 -26.24
C SER A 356 12.73 -11.37 -24.89
N ASN A 357 12.02 -10.57 -24.07
CA ASN A 357 12.46 -10.19 -22.74
C ASN A 357 12.63 -11.40 -21.84
N MET A 358 11.62 -12.28 -21.78
CA MET A 358 11.66 -13.44 -20.89
C MET A 358 12.70 -14.47 -21.32
N SER A 359 12.83 -14.74 -22.63
CA SER A 359 13.88 -15.63 -23.15
C SER A 359 15.26 -15.12 -22.75
N ARG A 360 15.53 -13.83 -22.98
CA ARG A 360 16.81 -13.20 -22.60
C ARG A 360 17.08 -13.28 -21.10
N MET A 361 16.09 -13.02 -20.26
CA MET A 361 16.26 -13.08 -18.80
C MET A 361 16.55 -14.51 -18.33
N ILE A 362 15.83 -15.50 -18.87
CA ILE A 362 15.99 -16.92 -18.53
C ILE A 362 17.38 -17.41 -18.96
N ASP A 363 17.84 -17.04 -20.15
CA ASP A 363 19.19 -17.38 -20.62
C ASP A 363 20.27 -16.76 -19.73
N ASN A 364 20.11 -15.50 -19.34
CA ASN A 364 21.03 -14.81 -18.44
C ASN A 364 21.06 -15.44 -17.04
N TYR A 365 19.89 -15.80 -16.51
CA TYR A 365 19.77 -16.54 -15.25
C TYR A 365 20.48 -17.89 -15.32
N ASN A 366 20.25 -18.67 -16.38
CA ASN A 366 20.88 -19.97 -16.57
C ASN A 366 22.41 -19.86 -16.69
N LYS A 367 22.92 -18.81 -17.35
CA LYS A 367 24.37 -18.50 -17.37
C LYS A 367 24.91 -18.20 -15.97
N SER A 368 24.15 -17.50 -15.14
CA SER A 368 24.55 -17.29 -13.74
C SER A 368 24.60 -18.61 -12.99
N VAL A 369 23.62 -19.50 -13.17
CA VAL A 369 23.65 -20.84 -12.56
C VAL A 369 24.89 -21.62 -13.01
N ASP A 370 25.21 -21.59 -14.30
CA ASP A 370 26.38 -22.26 -14.87
C ASP A 370 27.73 -21.71 -14.38
N SER A 371 27.78 -20.44 -13.96
CA SER A 371 29.01 -19.85 -13.43
C SER A 371 29.43 -20.41 -12.06
N GLY A 372 28.50 -21.03 -11.32
CA GLY A 372 28.77 -21.62 -10.00
C GLY A 372 29.13 -20.61 -8.90
N VAL A 373 29.00 -19.31 -9.14
CA VAL A 373 29.28 -18.27 -8.13
C VAL A 373 28.24 -18.31 -7.00
N PRO A 374 28.61 -17.94 -5.76
CA PRO A 374 27.63 -17.82 -4.68
C PRO A 374 26.61 -16.71 -5.00
N PHE A 375 25.39 -16.81 -4.45
CA PHE A 375 24.32 -15.83 -4.70
C PHE A 375 24.70 -14.39 -4.30
N SER A 376 25.65 -14.20 -3.37
CA SER A 376 26.19 -12.89 -2.99
C SER A 376 26.96 -12.20 -4.11
N GLU A 377 27.46 -12.95 -5.10
CA GLU A 377 28.35 -12.48 -6.18
C GLU A 377 27.66 -12.45 -7.56
N VAL A 378 26.38 -12.80 -7.64
CA VAL A 378 25.63 -12.77 -8.91
C VAL A 378 25.52 -11.35 -9.46
N ASN A 379 25.42 -11.24 -10.79
CA ASN A 379 25.18 -9.97 -11.46
C ASN A 379 23.82 -9.37 -11.02
N ARG A 380 23.86 -8.18 -10.41
CA ARG A 380 22.68 -7.45 -9.90
C ARG A 380 22.15 -6.39 -10.87
N ASP A 381 22.73 -6.26 -12.06
CA ASP A 381 22.24 -5.36 -13.09
C ASP A 381 20.80 -5.74 -13.49
N GLY A 382 19.88 -4.78 -13.36
CA GLY A 382 18.46 -4.96 -13.66
C GLY A 382 18.16 -5.20 -15.14
N SER A 383 19.12 -4.93 -16.03
CA SER A 383 19.07 -5.26 -17.47
C SER A 383 19.53 -6.69 -17.77
N PHE A 384 20.18 -7.34 -16.80
CA PHE A 384 20.65 -8.72 -16.94
C PHE A 384 19.63 -9.72 -16.38
N VAL A 385 19.32 -9.62 -15.08
CA VAL A 385 18.31 -10.42 -14.37
C VAL A 385 17.62 -9.55 -13.30
N SER A 386 16.29 -9.62 -13.24
CA SER A 386 15.53 -9.05 -12.12
C SER A 386 15.30 -10.12 -11.05
N TRP A 387 16.19 -10.20 -10.06
CA TRP A 387 16.12 -11.20 -8.99
C TRP A 387 14.90 -11.00 -8.08
N GLY A 388 14.47 -12.06 -7.39
CA GLY A 388 13.23 -12.09 -6.61
C GLY A 388 12.43 -13.38 -6.82
N GLY A 389 11.36 -13.59 -6.04
CA GLY A 389 10.53 -14.78 -6.13
C GLY A 389 11.27 -16.06 -5.74
N ASN A 390 10.97 -17.12 -6.48
CA ASN A 390 11.63 -18.41 -6.31
C ASN A 390 13.02 -18.46 -6.97
N LEU A 391 13.35 -17.52 -7.89
CA LEU A 391 14.63 -17.55 -8.61
C LEU A 391 15.85 -17.56 -7.68
N ASN A 392 15.79 -16.87 -6.55
CA ASN A 392 16.92 -16.87 -5.61
C ASN A 392 17.16 -18.27 -5.03
N LYS A 393 16.07 -18.97 -4.67
CA LYS A 393 16.12 -20.34 -4.12
C LYS A 393 16.47 -21.35 -5.19
N ASP A 394 15.94 -21.16 -6.40
CA ASP A 394 16.19 -22.02 -7.54
C ASP A 394 17.66 -21.91 -7.97
N PHE A 395 18.24 -20.71 -7.91
CA PHE A 395 19.66 -20.47 -8.14
C PHE A 395 20.53 -21.22 -7.13
N GLU A 396 20.24 -21.07 -5.84
CA GLU A 396 20.96 -21.78 -4.75
C GLU A 396 20.87 -23.31 -4.89
N ARG A 397 19.82 -23.82 -5.55
CA ARG A 397 19.61 -25.24 -5.82
C ARG A 397 20.18 -25.70 -7.17
N GLY A 398 20.76 -24.80 -7.96
CA GLY A 398 21.26 -25.11 -9.30
C GLY A 398 20.16 -25.46 -10.32
N ILE A 399 18.93 -25.00 -10.10
CA ILE A 399 17.79 -25.27 -10.99
C ILE A 399 17.85 -24.31 -12.18
N LYS A 400 17.90 -24.89 -13.38
CA LYS A 400 17.74 -24.16 -14.65
C LYS A 400 16.27 -24.09 -15.06
N HIS A 401 15.94 -23.06 -15.84
CA HIS A 401 14.59 -22.88 -16.38
C HIS A 401 14.60 -22.80 -17.91
N THR A 402 13.43 -23.01 -18.51
CA THR A 402 13.25 -22.96 -19.96
C THR A 402 12.10 -22.03 -20.30
N PHE A 403 12.25 -21.25 -21.37
CA PHE A 403 11.17 -20.42 -21.88
C PHE A 403 10.07 -21.29 -22.51
N ALA A 404 8.82 -20.95 -22.21
CA ALA A 404 7.64 -21.65 -22.68
C ALA A 404 6.64 -20.61 -23.25
N GLY A 405 6.48 -20.58 -24.57
CA GLY A 405 5.66 -19.55 -25.25
C GLY A 405 4.18 -19.61 -24.87
N GLU A 406 3.68 -20.78 -24.52
CA GLU A 406 2.31 -21.02 -24.03
C GLU A 406 2.01 -20.34 -22.69
N ASN A 407 3.05 -19.95 -21.94
CA ASN A 407 2.90 -19.19 -20.70
C ASN A 407 2.61 -17.70 -20.96
N ILE A 408 2.73 -17.22 -22.20
CA ILE A 408 2.31 -15.86 -22.57
C ILE A 408 0.80 -15.83 -22.68
N ARG A 409 0.15 -15.03 -21.84
CA ARG A 409 -1.30 -14.97 -21.71
C ARG A 409 -1.81 -13.53 -21.72
N PRO A 410 -3.02 -13.27 -22.23
CA PRO A 410 -3.63 -11.96 -22.10
C PRO A 410 -3.98 -11.67 -20.63
N ALA A 411 -3.66 -10.46 -20.18
CA ALA A 411 -3.90 -10.00 -18.83
C ALA A 411 -4.46 -8.58 -18.82
N ILE A 412 -5.16 -8.24 -17.74
CA ILE A 412 -5.56 -6.87 -17.43
C ILE A 412 -4.49 -6.25 -16.52
N TYR A 413 -3.62 -5.41 -17.07
CA TYR A 413 -2.55 -4.82 -16.27
C TYR A 413 -3.10 -3.72 -15.37
N ARG A 414 -3.95 -2.83 -15.88
CA ARG A 414 -4.70 -1.79 -15.14
C ARG A 414 -6.10 -1.67 -15.73
N PRO A 415 -7.07 -0.96 -15.12
CA PRO A 415 -8.40 -0.82 -15.68
C PRO A 415 -8.29 -0.25 -17.10
N PHE A 416 -9.02 -0.86 -18.03
CA PHE A 416 -9.01 -0.51 -19.46
C PHE A 416 -7.64 -0.61 -20.17
N CYS A 417 -6.71 -1.38 -19.62
CA CYS A 417 -5.37 -1.57 -20.18
C CYS A 417 -4.98 -3.06 -20.20
N LYS A 418 -5.19 -3.68 -21.36
CA LYS A 418 -4.77 -5.06 -21.64
C LYS A 418 -3.29 -5.11 -22.01
N GLN A 419 -2.58 -6.10 -21.48
CA GLN A 419 -1.20 -6.42 -21.87
C GLN A 419 -0.99 -7.95 -21.83
N PRO A 420 -0.22 -8.54 -22.75
CA PRO A 420 0.30 -9.89 -22.56
C PRO A 420 1.20 -9.96 -21.32
N VAL A 421 1.17 -11.11 -20.64
CA VAL A 421 2.02 -11.43 -19.50
C VAL A 421 2.63 -12.82 -19.64
N TYR A 422 3.88 -12.99 -19.19
CA TYR A 422 4.47 -14.31 -18.97
C TYR A 422 4.07 -14.86 -17.58
N PHE A 423 3.08 -15.76 -17.57
CA PHE A 423 2.49 -16.37 -16.37
C PHE A 423 3.12 -17.73 -16.07
N ASP A 424 4.10 -17.76 -15.17
CA ASP A 424 4.84 -18.95 -14.79
C ASP A 424 5.19 -18.97 -13.30
N ARG A 425 5.05 -20.13 -12.65
CA ARG A 425 5.23 -20.28 -11.20
C ARG A 425 6.67 -20.07 -10.74
N SER A 426 7.65 -20.32 -11.59
CA SER A 426 9.08 -20.15 -11.28
C SER A 426 9.53 -18.70 -11.56
N MET A 427 8.99 -18.11 -12.63
CA MET A 427 9.34 -16.75 -13.07
C MET A 427 8.51 -15.64 -12.42
N ASN A 428 7.48 -15.96 -11.63
CA ASN A 428 6.70 -14.96 -10.90
C ASN A 428 6.86 -15.15 -9.39
N GLU A 429 6.85 -14.05 -8.63
CA GLU A 429 6.90 -14.10 -7.16
C GLU A 429 5.75 -14.94 -6.59
N ARG A 430 4.49 -14.67 -6.98
CA ARG A 430 3.33 -15.47 -6.58
C ARG A 430 2.25 -15.46 -7.66
N VAL A 431 1.84 -16.67 -8.08
CA VAL A 431 0.64 -16.90 -8.92
C VAL A 431 -0.66 -17.09 -8.10
N TYR A 432 -0.54 -17.18 -6.77
CA TYR A 432 -1.66 -17.36 -5.83
C TYR A 432 -2.62 -18.49 -6.22
N GLN A 433 -3.93 -18.23 -6.29
CA GLN A 433 -4.96 -19.19 -6.70
C GLN A 433 -5.40 -18.96 -8.16
N LEU A 434 -4.72 -18.07 -8.90
CA LEU A 434 -5.04 -17.81 -10.31
C LEU A 434 -5.06 -19.08 -11.17
N PRO A 435 -4.20 -20.11 -10.98
CA PRO A 435 -4.32 -21.36 -11.73
C PRO A 435 -5.63 -22.13 -11.50
N GLN A 436 -6.34 -21.90 -10.39
CA GLN A 436 -7.67 -22.50 -10.14
C GLN A 436 -8.81 -21.62 -10.66
N LEU A 437 -8.57 -20.32 -10.89
CA LEU A 437 -9.59 -19.41 -11.42
C LEU A 437 -9.49 -19.31 -12.95
N PHE A 438 -8.27 -19.31 -13.48
CA PHE A 438 -7.93 -19.20 -14.90
C PHE A 438 -6.80 -20.19 -15.25
N PRO A 439 -7.04 -21.51 -15.26
CA PRO A 439 -6.00 -22.51 -15.53
C PRO A 439 -5.26 -22.27 -16.85
N THR A 440 -6.01 -22.16 -17.96
CA THR A 440 -5.49 -21.86 -19.30
C THR A 440 -6.39 -20.84 -20.01
N PRO A 441 -5.99 -20.30 -21.17
CA PRO A 441 -6.87 -19.45 -21.98
C PRO A 441 -8.18 -20.10 -22.44
N LYS A 442 -8.28 -21.45 -22.44
CA LYS A 442 -9.52 -22.16 -22.82
C LYS A 442 -10.57 -22.18 -21.71
N HIS A 443 -10.18 -21.85 -20.48
CA HIS A 443 -11.04 -21.87 -19.30
C HIS A 443 -11.64 -20.48 -19.07
N ALA A 444 -12.63 -20.11 -19.88
CA ALA A 444 -13.30 -18.82 -19.77
C ALA A 444 -13.90 -18.62 -18.37
N ASN A 445 -13.72 -17.42 -17.81
CA ASN A 445 -14.22 -17.06 -16.50
C ASN A 445 -14.36 -15.54 -16.40
N ILE A 446 -15.17 -15.08 -15.46
CA ILE A 446 -15.38 -13.67 -15.15
C ILE A 446 -15.06 -13.48 -13.67
N GLY A 447 -14.39 -12.39 -13.30
CA GLY A 447 -14.12 -12.10 -11.90
C GLY A 447 -14.20 -10.64 -11.53
N ILE A 448 -14.72 -10.40 -10.34
CA ILE A 448 -14.80 -9.09 -9.70
C ILE A 448 -13.48 -8.81 -9.00
N LEU A 449 -12.80 -7.77 -9.44
CA LEU A 449 -11.66 -7.15 -8.77
C LEU A 449 -12.16 -6.17 -7.71
N ILE A 450 -11.55 -6.23 -6.53
CA ILE A 450 -11.70 -5.20 -5.49
C ILE A 450 -10.34 -4.72 -5.05
N SER A 451 -10.21 -3.44 -4.73
CA SER A 451 -8.99 -2.92 -4.10
C SER A 451 -8.95 -3.28 -2.61
N THR A 452 -7.73 -3.52 -2.13
CA THR A 452 -7.43 -3.83 -0.72
C THR A 452 -6.27 -2.97 -0.18
N ASP A 453 -5.84 -1.96 -0.93
CA ASP A 453 -4.83 -1.01 -0.50
C ASP A 453 -5.49 0.20 0.15
N TYR A 454 -5.45 0.26 1.48
CA TYR A 454 -6.05 1.33 2.28
C TYR A 454 -5.51 2.75 1.97
N ARG A 455 -4.37 2.86 1.26
CA ARG A 455 -3.74 4.14 0.87
C ARG A 455 -4.23 4.66 -0.48
N ARG A 456 -5.16 3.94 -1.11
CA ARG A 456 -5.76 4.27 -2.39
C ARG A 456 -7.26 4.35 -2.20
N ASP A 457 -7.91 5.12 -3.06
CA ASP A 457 -9.36 5.13 -3.13
C ASP A 457 -9.88 3.71 -3.41
N TRP A 458 -10.92 3.33 -2.67
CA TRP A 458 -11.52 2.03 -2.80
C TRP A 458 -12.23 1.91 -4.16
N GLY A 459 -12.20 0.74 -4.78
CA GLY A 459 -12.92 0.52 -6.02
C GLY A 459 -13.12 -0.95 -6.34
N CYS A 460 -14.05 -1.21 -7.25
CA CYS A 460 -14.24 -2.50 -7.89
C CYS A 460 -14.22 -2.38 -9.42
N PHE A 461 -13.84 -3.46 -10.09
CA PHE A 461 -13.82 -3.58 -11.55
C PHE A 461 -14.08 -5.04 -11.92
N ILE A 462 -14.54 -5.34 -13.13
CA ILE A 462 -14.77 -6.73 -13.56
C ILE A 462 -13.85 -7.06 -14.74
N THR A 463 -13.40 -8.31 -14.81
CA THR A 463 -12.50 -8.76 -15.87
C THR A 463 -12.74 -10.21 -16.24
N GLN A 464 -12.46 -10.54 -17.50
CA GLN A 464 -12.35 -11.91 -18.02
C GLN A 464 -10.89 -12.36 -18.23
N LEU A 465 -9.94 -11.48 -17.95
CA LEU A 465 -8.50 -11.71 -18.12
C LEU A 465 -7.79 -11.88 -16.77
N LEU A 466 -6.60 -12.48 -16.81
CA LEU A 466 -5.71 -12.58 -15.65
C LEU A 466 -5.42 -11.18 -15.09
N PRO A 467 -5.72 -10.89 -13.81
CA PRO A 467 -5.34 -9.62 -13.22
C PRO A 467 -3.90 -9.63 -12.72
N ASP A 468 -3.18 -8.54 -12.99
CA ASP A 468 -2.00 -8.14 -12.23
C ASP A 468 -2.34 -7.89 -10.75
N LEU A 469 -1.37 -8.04 -9.84
CA LEU A 469 -1.56 -7.72 -8.42
C LEU A 469 -1.99 -6.27 -8.21
N SER A 470 -1.52 -5.39 -9.09
CA SER A 470 -1.79 -3.95 -9.05
C SER A 470 -2.88 -3.49 -10.03
N SER A 471 -3.70 -4.41 -10.58
CA SER A 471 -4.76 -4.07 -11.55
C SER A 471 -5.74 -3.02 -11.04
N LEU A 472 -6.06 -3.03 -9.75
CA LEU A 472 -6.90 -2.01 -9.12
C LEU A 472 -6.35 -1.69 -7.73
N ALA A 473 -5.28 -0.90 -7.69
CA ALA A 473 -4.36 -0.90 -6.55
C ALA A 473 -3.96 -2.35 -6.20
N THR A 474 -3.60 -2.66 -4.95
CA THR A 474 -3.46 -4.07 -4.56
C THR A 474 -4.83 -4.73 -4.59
N CYS A 475 -5.08 -5.65 -5.54
CA CYS A 475 -6.41 -6.20 -5.73
C CYS A 475 -6.55 -7.68 -5.30
N GLN A 476 -7.79 -8.04 -4.97
CA GLN A 476 -8.27 -9.42 -4.92
C GLN A 476 -9.29 -9.65 -6.02
N ILE A 477 -9.39 -10.90 -6.48
CA ILE A 477 -10.32 -11.35 -7.51
C ILE A 477 -11.23 -12.45 -6.97
N PHE A 478 -12.53 -12.25 -7.19
CA PHE A 478 -13.61 -13.18 -6.88
C PHE A 478 -14.26 -13.59 -8.19
N SER A 479 -13.97 -14.81 -8.66
CA SER A 479 -14.47 -15.30 -9.94
C SER A 479 -15.84 -15.97 -9.81
N LEU A 480 -16.59 -16.00 -10.91
CA LEU A 480 -17.87 -16.70 -11.00
C LEU A 480 -17.67 -18.21 -10.84
N TYR A 481 -16.61 -18.75 -11.46
CA TYR A 481 -16.27 -20.18 -11.40
C TYR A 481 -14.90 -20.44 -10.79
N THR A 482 -14.68 -21.68 -10.36
CA THR A 482 -13.37 -22.30 -10.12
C THR A 482 -13.22 -23.53 -10.99
N TRP A 483 -11.99 -23.94 -11.25
CA TRP A 483 -11.64 -25.07 -12.09
C TRP A 483 -10.79 -26.05 -11.29
N GLU A 484 -11.27 -27.29 -11.20
CA GLU A 484 -10.59 -28.38 -10.50
C GLU A 484 -10.01 -29.34 -11.54
N LYS A 485 -8.70 -29.59 -11.49
CA LYS A 485 -8.07 -30.56 -12.38
C LYS A 485 -8.48 -31.96 -11.94
N LYS A 486 -8.95 -32.80 -12.87
CA LYS A 486 -9.14 -34.23 -12.59
C LYS A 486 -7.79 -34.84 -12.25
N GLU A 487 -7.70 -35.50 -11.10
CA GLU A 487 -6.55 -36.35 -10.81
C GLU A 487 -6.53 -37.49 -11.84
N SER A 488 -5.38 -37.74 -12.47
CA SER A 488 -5.20 -38.89 -13.34
C SER A 488 -5.36 -40.16 -12.49
N GLU A 489 -6.22 -41.07 -12.94
CA GLU A 489 -6.46 -42.37 -12.29
C GLU A 489 -5.18 -43.19 -12.16
N ASP A 490 -4.48 -43.05 -11.03
CA ASP A 490 -3.70 -44.16 -10.45
C ASP A 490 -4.63 -44.93 -9.50
N GLY A 491 -5.53 -45.73 -10.10
CA GLY A 491 -6.06 -46.98 -9.51
C GLY A 491 -6.91 -46.94 -8.23
N GLY A 492 -7.40 -45.80 -7.76
CA GLY A 492 -8.27 -45.71 -6.57
C GLY A 492 -9.72 -45.36 -6.91
N PHE A 493 -10.65 -46.32 -6.80
CA PHE A 493 -12.09 -46.08 -6.88
C PHE A 493 -12.52 -45.03 -5.83
N ASN A 494 -13.01 -43.87 -6.26
CA ASN A 494 -13.58 -42.85 -5.37
C ASN A 494 -15.12 -42.86 -5.50
N LEU A 495 -15.81 -43.34 -4.47
CA LEU A 495 -17.26 -43.60 -4.44
C LEU A 495 -18.11 -42.33 -4.16
N GLU A 496 -17.52 -41.13 -4.27
CA GLU A 496 -18.20 -39.85 -4.03
C GLU A 496 -18.42 -39.01 -5.30
N ALA A 497 -18.08 -39.54 -6.48
CA ALA A 497 -18.44 -38.91 -7.75
C ALA A 497 -19.95 -39.09 -8.04
N VAL A 498 -20.80 -38.41 -7.27
CA VAL A 498 -22.17 -38.14 -7.69
C VAL A 498 -22.04 -37.25 -8.93
N ALA A 499 -22.32 -37.85 -10.09
CA ALA A 499 -22.36 -37.17 -11.36
C ALA A 499 -23.44 -36.09 -11.31
N ASP A 500 -23.01 -34.84 -11.15
CA ASP A 500 -23.83 -33.68 -11.48
C ASP A 500 -23.86 -33.60 -13.01
N ASN A 501 -25.00 -33.91 -13.63
CA ASN A 501 -25.14 -34.04 -15.09
C ASN A 501 -24.88 -32.74 -15.88
N ASP A 502 -24.63 -31.60 -15.21
CA ASP A 502 -24.36 -30.28 -15.80
C ASP A 502 -22.88 -29.82 -15.67
N SER A 503 -21.96 -30.71 -15.29
CA SER A 503 -20.56 -30.32 -15.11
C SER A 503 -19.85 -30.04 -16.44
N VAL A 504 -19.48 -28.78 -16.68
CA VAL A 504 -18.68 -28.39 -17.87
C VAL A 504 -17.23 -28.85 -17.69
N GLU A 505 -16.73 -29.62 -18.65
CA GLU A 505 -15.36 -30.13 -18.67
C GLU A 505 -14.55 -29.54 -19.82
N VAL A 506 -13.34 -29.05 -19.52
CA VAL A 506 -12.42 -28.46 -20.50
C VAL A 506 -10.99 -28.88 -20.16
N ASP A 507 -10.31 -29.56 -21.10
CA ASP A 507 -8.89 -29.98 -20.97
C ASP A 507 -8.57 -30.71 -19.64
N GLY A 508 -9.46 -31.60 -19.19
CA GLY A 508 -9.29 -32.35 -17.95
C GLY A 508 -9.53 -31.54 -16.67
N TYR A 509 -10.17 -30.36 -16.79
CA TYR A 509 -10.68 -29.59 -15.66
C TYR A 509 -12.20 -29.61 -15.63
N THR A 510 -12.76 -29.74 -14.43
CA THR A 510 -14.20 -29.60 -14.18
C THR A 510 -14.49 -28.20 -13.63
N ARG A 511 -15.47 -27.52 -14.23
CA ARG A 511 -15.96 -26.22 -13.75
C ARG A 511 -16.84 -26.40 -12.52
N ARG A 512 -16.63 -25.57 -11.50
CA ARG A 512 -17.46 -25.50 -10.28
C ARG A 512 -17.90 -24.06 -10.05
N ASP A 513 -19.14 -23.85 -9.65
CA ASP A 513 -19.58 -22.54 -9.16
C ASP A 513 -18.75 -22.12 -7.95
N ASN A 514 -18.39 -20.85 -7.91
CA ASN A 514 -17.63 -20.32 -6.80
C ASN A 514 -18.53 -19.75 -5.69
N ILE A 515 -19.78 -19.42 -5.98
CA ILE A 515 -20.77 -19.07 -4.96
C ILE A 515 -21.23 -20.36 -4.27
N THR A 516 -21.24 -20.35 -2.94
CA THR A 516 -21.57 -21.54 -2.15
C THR A 516 -23.06 -21.85 -2.21
N ASP A 517 -23.42 -23.13 -2.13
CA ASP A 517 -24.84 -23.55 -2.06
C ASP A 517 -25.53 -22.99 -0.80
N ALA A 518 -24.78 -22.88 0.31
CA ALA A 518 -25.26 -22.22 1.52
C ALA A 518 -25.65 -20.75 1.27
N THR A 519 -24.85 -20.01 0.48
CA THR A 519 -25.19 -18.63 0.08
C THR A 519 -26.44 -18.61 -0.78
N LEU A 520 -26.51 -19.48 -1.81
CA LEU A 520 -27.68 -19.57 -2.68
C LEU A 520 -28.96 -19.78 -1.86
N ASN A 521 -28.97 -20.77 -0.97
CA ASN A 521 -30.10 -21.07 -0.10
C ASN A 521 -30.45 -19.90 0.82
N ALA A 522 -29.45 -19.21 1.38
CA ALA A 522 -29.66 -18.04 2.23
C ALA A 522 -30.30 -16.87 1.48
N TYR A 523 -29.96 -16.67 0.20
CA TYR A 523 -30.58 -15.64 -0.65
C TYR A 523 -32.01 -16.03 -1.01
N ARG A 524 -32.25 -17.25 -1.51
CA ARG A 524 -33.60 -17.75 -1.84
C ARG A 524 -34.55 -17.67 -0.66
N THR A 525 -34.07 -18.02 0.53
CA THR A 525 -34.83 -17.92 1.78
C THR A 525 -35.14 -16.46 2.13
N ALA A 526 -34.14 -15.57 2.09
CA ALA A 526 -34.33 -14.17 2.47
C ALA A 526 -35.28 -13.40 1.55
N TYR A 527 -35.29 -13.74 0.26
CA TYR A 527 -36.16 -13.11 -0.74
C TYR A 527 -37.44 -13.90 -1.06
N ALA A 528 -37.60 -15.08 -0.45
CA ALA A 528 -38.69 -16.03 -0.74
C ALA A 528 -38.84 -16.33 -2.25
N ASP A 529 -37.72 -16.52 -2.94
CA ASP A 529 -37.65 -16.67 -4.40
C ASP A 529 -36.67 -17.79 -4.81
N GLU A 530 -37.21 -18.91 -5.27
CA GLU A 530 -36.42 -20.07 -5.74
C GLU A 530 -35.79 -19.88 -7.12
N THR A 531 -36.19 -18.85 -7.87
CA THR A 531 -35.67 -18.58 -9.22
C THR A 531 -34.29 -17.94 -9.20
N ILE A 532 -33.87 -17.38 -8.05
CA ILE A 532 -32.53 -16.82 -7.85
C ILE A 532 -31.46 -17.89 -8.13
N GLY A 533 -30.57 -17.62 -9.08
CA GLY A 533 -29.38 -18.41 -9.36
C GLY A 533 -28.11 -17.83 -8.74
N LYS A 534 -27.04 -18.63 -8.75
CA LYS A 534 -25.72 -18.17 -8.28
C LYS A 534 -25.17 -17.04 -9.14
N GLU A 535 -25.39 -17.11 -10.45
CA GLU A 535 -24.98 -16.04 -11.37
C GLU A 535 -25.68 -14.72 -11.05
N ASP A 536 -26.97 -14.74 -10.67
CA ASP A 536 -27.69 -13.54 -10.23
C ASP A 536 -27.09 -12.92 -8.98
N ILE A 537 -26.70 -13.76 -8.01
CA ILE A 537 -26.02 -13.31 -6.79
C ILE A 537 -24.65 -12.67 -7.14
N PHE A 538 -23.93 -13.22 -8.11
CA PHE A 538 -22.65 -12.66 -8.55
C PHE A 538 -22.81 -11.23 -9.09
N TYR A 539 -23.80 -10.99 -9.94
CA TYR A 539 -24.06 -9.67 -10.50
C TYR A 539 -24.69 -8.70 -9.50
N TYR A 540 -25.56 -9.19 -8.61
CA TYR A 540 -26.03 -8.45 -7.44
C TYR A 540 -24.85 -7.90 -6.61
N VAL A 541 -23.84 -8.74 -6.34
CA VAL A 541 -22.64 -8.31 -5.61
C VAL A 541 -21.90 -7.22 -6.38
N TYR A 542 -21.78 -7.34 -7.70
CA TYR A 542 -21.09 -6.33 -8.51
C TYR A 542 -21.79 -4.97 -8.50
N ALA A 543 -23.12 -4.95 -8.58
CA ALA A 543 -23.93 -3.74 -8.45
C ALA A 543 -23.79 -3.11 -7.05
N LEU A 544 -23.93 -3.92 -5.98
CA LEU A 544 -23.83 -3.44 -4.61
C LEU A 544 -22.44 -2.83 -4.32
N LEU A 545 -21.37 -3.49 -4.76
CA LEU A 545 -20.00 -2.96 -4.64
C LEU A 545 -19.79 -1.69 -5.47
N SER A 546 -20.63 -1.45 -6.48
CA SER A 546 -20.61 -0.24 -7.31
C SER A 546 -21.52 0.87 -6.79
N HIS A 547 -22.42 0.57 -5.86
CA HIS A 547 -23.40 1.50 -5.32
C HIS A 547 -22.74 2.65 -4.51
N PRO A 548 -23.00 3.93 -4.86
CA PRO A 548 -22.38 5.08 -4.19
C PRO A 548 -22.63 5.12 -2.67
N GLN A 549 -23.89 4.97 -2.24
CA GLN A 549 -24.24 4.96 -0.80
C GLN A 549 -23.57 3.81 -0.03
N TYR A 550 -23.38 2.63 -0.63
CA TYR A 550 -22.69 1.52 0.04
C TYR A 550 -21.22 1.88 0.30
N ARG A 551 -20.56 2.48 -0.69
CA ARG A 551 -19.16 2.92 -0.58
C ARG A 551 -18.98 4.07 0.41
N GLU A 552 -19.95 4.98 0.46
CA GLU A 552 -19.98 6.09 1.41
C GLU A 552 -20.21 5.60 2.84
N ASN A 553 -21.29 4.84 3.07
CA ASN A 553 -21.68 4.36 4.40
C ASN A 553 -20.59 3.47 5.04
N TYR A 554 -19.93 2.62 4.25
CA TYR A 554 -18.97 1.63 4.75
C TYR A 554 -17.52 1.93 4.32
N GLY A 555 -17.21 3.18 3.99
CA GLY A 555 -15.88 3.56 3.48
C GLY A 555 -14.73 3.28 4.46
N ALA A 556 -14.97 3.39 5.77
CA ALA A 556 -14.01 3.04 6.81
C ALA A 556 -13.75 1.52 6.85
N ASP A 557 -14.82 0.72 6.80
CA ASP A 557 -14.74 -0.73 6.79
C ASP A 557 -14.05 -1.27 5.53
N LEU A 558 -14.42 -0.76 4.36
CA LEU A 558 -13.85 -1.15 3.06
C LEU A 558 -12.34 -0.86 2.97
N LYS A 559 -11.82 0.11 3.73
CA LYS A 559 -10.38 0.35 3.86
C LYS A 559 -9.69 -0.65 4.79
N LYS A 560 -10.40 -1.17 5.79
CA LYS A 560 -9.82 -1.97 6.89
C LYS A 560 -9.99 -3.48 6.71
N MET A 561 -10.99 -3.92 5.95
CA MET A 561 -11.29 -5.34 5.73
C MET A 561 -11.88 -5.62 4.35
N LEU A 562 -12.00 -6.92 4.02
CA LEU A 562 -12.72 -7.32 2.80
C LEU A 562 -14.20 -6.95 2.90
N PRO A 563 -14.85 -6.64 1.75
CA PRO A 563 -16.27 -6.32 1.71
C PRO A 563 -17.14 -7.35 2.41
N ARG A 564 -18.19 -6.87 3.07
CA ARG A 564 -19.26 -7.70 3.60
C ARG A 564 -20.56 -7.34 2.91
N ILE A 565 -21.29 -8.36 2.47
CA ILE A 565 -22.39 -8.24 1.53
C ILE A 565 -23.70 -8.34 2.32
N PRO A 566 -24.38 -7.21 2.61
CA PRO A 566 -25.74 -7.23 3.09
C PRO A 566 -26.70 -7.73 2.00
N LYS A 567 -27.86 -8.23 2.45
CA LYS A 567 -29.04 -8.42 1.60
C LYS A 567 -29.87 -7.14 1.64
N VAL A 568 -30.29 -6.63 0.50
CA VAL A 568 -30.98 -5.34 0.37
C VAL A 568 -32.29 -5.49 -0.40
N GLU A 569 -33.23 -4.58 -0.19
CA GLU A 569 -34.46 -4.53 -1.00
C GLU A 569 -34.14 -4.37 -2.49
N GLY A 570 -34.93 -5.02 -3.36
CA GLY A 570 -34.76 -4.92 -4.82
C GLY A 570 -33.69 -5.83 -5.41
N PHE A 571 -33.63 -7.11 -5.01
CA PHE A 571 -32.60 -8.05 -5.49
C PHE A 571 -32.47 -8.10 -7.01
N TRP A 572 -33.59 -8.18 -7.73
CA TRP A 572 -33.59 -8.32 -9.19
C TRP A 572 -33.14 -7.05 -9.90
N GLU A 573 -33.47 -5.87 -9.37
CA GLU A 573 -32.98 -4.59 -9.87
C GLU A 573 -31.46 -4.49 -9.73
N TYR A 574 -30.91 -4.85 -8.56
CA TYR A 574 -29.46 -4.91 -8.34
C TYR A 574 -28.78 -5.96 -9.25
N SER A 575 -29.39 -7.14 -9.40
CA SER A 575 -28.85 -8.21 -10.26
C SER A 575 -28.81 -7.76 -11.72
N GLN A 576 -29.89 -7.18 -12.23
CA GLN A 576 -29.99 -6.73 -13.62
C GLN A 576 -29.03 -5.58 -13.93
N ILE A 577 -29.01 -4.53 -13.09
CA ILE A 577 -28.05 -3.43 -13.24
C ILE A 577 -26.61 -3.96 -13.13
N GLY A 578 -26.37 -4.94 -12.26
CA GLY A 578 -25.08 -5.61 -12.14
C GLY A 578 -24.65 -6.34 -13.41
N ARG A 579 -25.58 -6.98 -14.12
CA ARG A 579 -25.35 -7.62 -15.42
C ARG A 579 -25.04 -6.59 -16.49
N ASP A 580 -25.83 -5.52 -16.58
CA ASP A 580 -25.67 -4.48 -17.60
C ASP A 580 -24.35 -3.72 -17.40
N LEU A 581 -24.02 -3.40 -16.14
CA LEU A 581 -22.74 -2.77 -15.79
C LEU A 581 -21.55 -3.71 -16.06
N ALA A 582 -21.71 -5.01 -15.80
CA ALA A 582 -20.67 -5.98 -16.09
C ALA A 582 -20.45 -6.15 -17.60
N ASP A 583 -21.51 -6.23 -18.40
CA ASP A 583 -21.42 -6.31 -19.85
C ASP A 583 -20.70 -5.08 -20.42
N LEU A 584 -21.11 -3.88 -20.00
CA LEU A 584 -20.48 -2.62 -20.37
C LEU A 584 -18.96 -2.62 -20.09
N HIS A 585 -18.57 -3.11 -18.91
CA HIS A 585 -17.17 -3.11 -18.49
C HIS A 585 -16.33 -4.24 -19.09
N LEU A 586 -16.92 -5.39 -19.43
CA LEU A 586 -16.22 -6.47 -20.12
C LEU A 586 -16.02 -6.15 -21.61
N ASN A 587 -16.96 -5.39 -22.18
CA ASN A 587 -17.00 -5.00 -23.60
C ASN A 587 -16.66 -3.50 -23.81
N TYR A 588 -15.86 -2.90 -22.92
CA TYR A 588 -15.55 -1.46 -22.94
C TYR A 588 -14.90 -0.97 -24.25
N GLU A 589 -14.22 -1.86 -25.00
CA GLU A 589 -13.59 -1.56 -26.29
C GLU A 589 -14.59 -1.57 -27.45
N GLN A 590 -15.75 -2.20 -27.25
CA GLN A 590 -16.83 -2.36 -28.22
C GLN A 590 -17.97 -1.35 -28.01
N ALA A 591 -17.98 -0.64 -26.89
CA ALA A 591 -18.98 0.40 -26.61
C ALA A 591 -19.04 1.43 -27.74
N GLU A 592 -20.25 1.93 -28.02
CA GLU A 592 -20.50 2.91 -29.06
C GLU A 592 -19.60 4.14 -28.87
N LYS A 593 -19.01 4.63 -29.96
CA LYS A 593 -18.13 5.80 -29.91
C LYS A 593 -18.97 7.04 -29.67
N TYR A 594 -18.59 7.83 -28.66
CA TYR A 594 -19.31 9.05 -28.29
C TYR A 594 -19.44 10.11 -29.41
N GLY A 595 -18.54 10.08 -30.41
CA GLY A 595 -18.52 11.09 -31.48
C GLY A 595 -17.80 12.38 -31.10
N LEU A 596 -16.63 12.25 -30.46
CA LEU A 596 -15.78 13.39 -30.09
C LEU A 596 -15.24 14.11 -31.34
N HIS A 597 -14.92 15.39 -31.19
CA HIS A 597 -14.28 16.16 -32.26
C HIS A 597 -12.81 15.77 -32.38
N LEU A 598 -12.37 15.43 -33.59
CA LEU A 598 -10.98 15.08 -33.90
C LEU A 598 -10.34 16.25 -34.66
N ASP A 599 -9.67 17.13 -33.91
CA ASP A 599 -9.04 18.33 -34.44
C ASP A 599 -7.64 18.01 -34.97
N TRP A 600 -7.51 17.96 -36.30
CA TRP A 600 -6.28 17.61 -37.01
C TRP A 600 -5.45 18.83 -37.41
N SER A 601 -4.13 18.73 -37.30
CA SER A 601 -3.20 19.76 -37.77
C SER A 601 -3.01 19.71 -39.29
N LEU A 602 -2.60 20.84 -39.89
CA LEU A 602 -2.32 20.96 -41.33
C LEU A 602 -1.15 20.08 -41.81
N HIS A 603 -0.32 19.59 -40.89
CA HIS A 603 0.87 18.78 -41.18
C HIS A 603 0.69 17.32 -40.77
N THR A 604 -0.55 16.85 -40.67
CA THR A 604 -0.87 15.46 -40.32
C THR A 604 -0.31 14.50 -41.39
N PRO A 605 0.45 13.44 -41.01
CA PRO A 605 0.94 12.45 -41.95
C PRO A 605 -0.18 11.69 -42.68
N GLU A 606 0.07 11.27 -43.92
CA GLU A 606 -0.84 10.39 -44.66
C GLU A 606 -0.81 8.95 -44.15
N ASP A 607 0.37 8.46 -43.74
CA ASP A 607 0.53 7.13 -43.16
C ASP A 607 -0.30 7.01 -41.85
N PRO A 608 -1.29 6.10 -41.78
CA PRO A 608 -2.10 5.92 -40.59
C PRO A 608 -1.28 5.59 -39.33
N TRP A 609 -0.17 4.86 -39.47
CA TRP A 609 0.65 4.47 -38.32
C TRP A 609 1.41 5.65 -37.74
N ALA A 610 1.97 6.53 -38.57
CA ALA A 610 2.53 7.80 -38.13
C ALA A 610 1.45 8.75 -37.58
N LYS A 611 0.31 8.84 -38.25
CA LYS A 611 -0.81 9.73 -37.91
C LYS A 611 -1.37 9.49 -36.51
N TYR A 612 -1.56 8.22 -36.12
CA TYR A 612 -2.13 7.84 -34.83
C TYR A 612 -1.07 7.40 -33.80
N ARG A 613 0.22 7.60 -34.08
CA ARG A 613 1.26 7.25 -33.13
C ARG A 613 1.12 8.08 -31.85
N VAL A 614 1.09 7.44 -30.70
CA VAL A 614 1.07 8.10 -29.40
C VAL A 614 2.45 8.05 -28.73
N GLU A 615 2.88 9.16 -28.14
CA GLU A 615 4.05 9.18 -27.25
C GLU A 615 3.66 9.37 -25.79
N LYS A 616 2.93 10.45 -25.52
CA LYS A 616 2.51 10.84 -24.17
C LYS A 616 1.24 11.70 -24.28
N PRO A 617 0.05 11.09 -24.35
CA PRO A 617 -1.18 11.85 -24.43
C PRO A 617 -1.41 12.57 -23.10
N ARG A 618 -2.08 13.73 -23.14
CA ARG A 618 -2.32 14.55 -21.95
C ARG A 618 -3.56 15.41 -22.11
N TRP A 619 -4.18 15.75 -20.99
CA TRP A 619 -5.16 16.85 -20.97
C TRP A 619 -4.54 18.13 -21.51
N GLN A 620 -5.29 18.85 -22.34
CA GLN A 620 -4.88 20.17 -22.85
C GLN A 620 -4.73 21.16 -21.69
N LYS A 621 -5.66 21.11 -20.72
CA LYS A 621 -5.62 21.89 -19.47
C LYS A 621 -5.83 20.94 -18.29
N ARG A 622 -5.02 21.09 -17.24
CA ARG A 622 -5.17 20.24 -16.02
C ARG A 622 -6.38 20.61 -15.17
N SER A 623 -6.88 21.83 -15.29
CA SER A 623 -8.04 22.32 -14.54
C SER A 623 -9.36 22.06 -15.26
N LYS A 624 -9.32 21.59 -16.50
CA LYS A 624 -10.51 21.37 -17.33
C LYS A 624 -10.29 20.18 -18.27
N HIS A 625 -11.08 19.14 -18.09
CA HIS A 625 -10.94 17.86 -18.79
C HIS A 625 -11.84 17.76 -20.02
N ASP A 626 -11.88 18.81 -20.86
CA ASP A 626 -12.72 18.90 -22.07
C ASP A 626 -11.98 18.54 -23.37
N ALA A 627 -10.64 18.47 -23.34
CA ALA A 627 -9.83 18.14 -24.50
C ALA A 627 -8.51 17.42 -24.14
N ILE A 628 -8.12 16.45 -24.96
CA ILE A 628 -6.88 15.66 -24.87
C ILE A 628 -5.99 15.99 -26.06
N ILE A 629 -4.76 16.42 -25.79
CA ILE A 629 -3.68 16.41 -26.79
C ILE A 629 -3.21 14.96 -26.91
N PHE A 630 -3.54 14.32 -28.02
CA PHE A 630 -3.21 12.91 -28.25
C PHE A 630 -1.77 12.76 -28.74
N ASN A 631 -1.39 13.52 -29.76
CA ASN A 631 -0.03 13.66 -30.27
C ASN A 631 0.17 15.04 -30.92
N ASP A 632 1.24 15.24 -31.69
CA ASP A 632 1.55 16.52 -32.35
C ASP A 632 0.57 16.90 -33.48
N TYR A 633 -0.26 15.95 -33.91
CA TYR A 633 -1.18 16.11 -35.04
C TYR A 633 -2.65 16.14 -34.63
N LEU A 634 -3.01 15.48 -33.54
CA LEU A 634 -4.40 15.28 -33.12
C LEU A 634 -4.65 15.84 -31.71
N THR A 635 -5.66 16.70 -31.62
CA THR A 635 -6.36 17.02 -30.36
C THR A 635 -7.76 16.45 -30.42
N ILE A 636 -8.18 15.74 -29.36
CA ILE A 636 -9.52 15.18 -29.21
C ILE A 636 -10.30 16.10 -28.27
N SER A 637 -11.37 16.74 -28.74
CA SER A 637 -12.13 17.73 -27.97
C SER A 637 -13.63 17.38 -27.90
N GLY A 638 -14.37 18.12 -27.07
CA GLY A 638 -15.80 17.88 -26.83
C GLY A 638 -16.07 16.79 -25.78
N ILE A 639 -15.11 16.51 -24.90
CA ILE A 639 -15.27 15.53 -23.82
C ILE A 639 -16.22 16.14 -22.75
N PRO A 640 -17.34 15.48 -22.42
CA PRO A 640 -18.24 15.95 -21.37
C PRO A 640 -17.57 15.92 -20.00
N GLU A 641 -17.79 16.95 -19.19
CA GLU A 641 -17.23 17.04 -17.83
C GLU A 641 -17.63 15.84 -16.96
N LYS A 642 -18.89 15.40 -17.08
CA LYS A 642 -19.41 14.20 -16.39
C LYS A 642 -18.62 12.92 -16.68
N ALA A 643 -17.93 12.81 -17.82
CA ALA A 643 -17.17 11.60 -18.15
C ALA A 643 -15.96 11.39 -17.21
N ASP A 644 -15.50 12.45 -16.53
CA ASP A 644 -14.40 12.41 -15.59
C ASP A 644 -14.84 12.25 -14.11
N GLU A 645 -16.13 12.46 -13.83
CA GLU A 645 -16.70 12.30 -12.48
C GLU A 645 -16.72 10.84 -12.03
N TRP A 646 -17.01 9.91 -12.95
CA TRP A 646 -17.01 8.49 -12.66
C TRP A 646 -15.60 7.91 -12.56
N LYS A 647 -15.31 7.29 -11.42
CA LYS A 647 -13.97 6.79 -11.09
C LYS A 647 -13.99 5.31 -10.73
N ILE A 648 -12.95 4.61 -11.19
CA ILE A 648 -12.63 3.25 -10.78
C ILE A 648 -11.37 3.32 -9.92
N GLY A 649 -11.57 3.15 -8.61
CA GLY A 649 -10.58 3.53 -7.59
C GLY A 649 -10.48 5.05 -7.54
N GLY A 650 -9.29 5.60 -7.82
CA GLY A 650 -9.03 7.04 -7.70
C GLY A 650 -8.91 7.78 -9.03
N ARG A 651 -9.30 7.17 -10.15
CA ARG A 651 -9.10 7.73 -11.50
C ARG A 651 -10.28 7.47 -12.43
N SER A 652 -10.55 8.40 -13.33
CA SER A 652 -11.51 8.18 -14.42
C SER A 652 -10.95 7.21 -15.47
N PRO A 653 -11.80 6.59 -16.30
CA PRO A 653 -11.34 5.75 -17.41
C PRO A 653 -10.36 6.45 -18.35
N LEU A 654 -10.58 7.74 -18.62
CA LEU A 654 -9.69 8.55 -19.46
C LEU A 654 -8.35 8.80 -18.77
N GLU A 655 -8.33 9.10 -17.46
CA GLU A 655 -7.09 9.22 -16.70
C GLU A 655 -6.28 7.91 -16.67
N TRP A 656 -6.95 6.76 -16.65
CA TRP A 656 -6.29 5.46 -16.81
C TRP A 656 -5.63 5.31 -18.18
N VAL A 657 -6.32 5.69 -19.26
CA VAL A 657 -5.76 5.65 -20.61
C VAL A 657 -4.57 6.60 -20.74
N LEU A 658 -4.69 7.84 -20.30
CA LEU A 658 -3.62 8.84 -20.39
C LEU A 658 -2.36 8.45 -19.62
N ASP A 659 -2.52 7.76 -18.49
CA ASP A 659 -1.39 7.28 -17.69
C ASP A 659 -0.73 6.03 -18.26
N ARG A 660 -1.49 5.15 -18.93
CA ARG A 660 -1.01 3.83 -19.37
C ARG A 660 -0.62 3.77 -20.83
N TYR A 661 -1.38 4.40 -21.72
CA TYR A 661 -1.13 4.39 -23.17
C TYR A 661 -0.12 5.47 -23.55
N ARG A 662 1.11 5.28 -23.09
CA ARG A 662 2.25 6.14 -23.38
C ARG A 662 3.55 5.35 -23.46
N VAL A 663 4.48 5.81 -24.28
CA VAL A 663 5.79 5.19 -24.41
C VAL A 663 6.56 5.41 -23.11
N THR A 664 7.06 4.32 -22.53
CA THR A 664 7.86 4.35 -21.30
C THR A 664 9.07 3.43 -21.42
N THR A 665 10.15 3.79 -20.73
CA THR A 665 11.35 2.95 -20.63
C THR A 665 11.62 2.67 -19.16
N HIS A 666 11.71 1.39 -18.80
CA HIS A 666 12.04 1.01 -17.43
C HIS A 666 13.52 1.29 -17.14
N LYS A 667 13.78 2.19 -16.19
CA LYS A 667 15.14 2.72 -15.94
C LYS A 667 16.20 1.65 -15.68
N ALA A 668 15.87 0.62 -14.90
CA ALA A 668 16.87 -0.38 -14.48
C ALA A 668 17.13 -1.45 -15.55
N SER A 669 16.13 -1.79 -16.37
CA SER A 669 16.29 -2.84 -17.40
C SER A 669 16.51 -2.29 -18.81
N GLY A 670 16.23 -1.00 -19.05
CA GLY A 670 16.23 -0.40 -20.37
C GLY A 670 15.08 -0.86 -21.28
N ILE A 671 14.16 -1.69 -20.79
CA ILE A 671 13.06 -2.23 -21.59
C ILE A 671 12.05 -1.13 -21.89
N VAL A 672 11.72 -0.97 -23.17
CA VAL A 672 10.69 -0.06 -23.66
C VAL A 672 9.34 -0.77 -23.66
N ASN A 673 8.30 -0.07 -23.21
CA ASN A 673 6.92 -0.49 -23.31
C ASN A 673 6.16 0.55 -24.15
N ASP A 674 5.79 0.16 -25.37
CA ASP A 674 5.20 1.05 -26.38
C ASP A 674 3.75 0.59 -26.72
N PRO A 675 2.72 1.37 -26.37
CA PRO A 675 1.32 1.03 -26.69
C PRO A 675 1.01 0.96 -28.19
N ASN A 676 1.85 1.56 -29.04
CA ASN A 676 1.68 1.48 -30.48
C ASN A 676 1.94 0.05 -30.99
N ASP A 677 2.73 -0.75 -30.27
CA ASP A 677 2.95 -2.15 -30.64
C ASP A 677 1.67 -2.98 -30.49
N TYR A 678 0.88 -2.73 -29.44
CA TYR A 678 -0.44 -3.35 -29.32
C TYR A 678 -1.36 -2.94 -30.48
N CYS A 679 -1.33 -1.67 -30.88
CA CYS A 679 -2.09 -1.18 -32.03
C CYS A 679 -1.71 -1.92 -33.33
N ARG A 680 -0.42 -2.25 -33.50
CA ARG A 680 0.09 -3.08 -34.62
C ARG A 680 -0.38 -4.51 -34.52
N GLU A 681 -0.31 -5.12 -33.34
CA GLU A 681 -0.77 -6.50 -33.09
C GLU A 681 -2.26 -6.67 -33.41
N VAL A 682 -3.10 -5.70 -33.08
CA VAL A 682 -4.54 -5.71 -33.44
C VAL A 682 -4.83 -5.10 -34.82
N ASN A 683 -3.79 -4.76 -35.60
CA ASN A 683 -3.86 -4.14 -36.93
C ASN A 683 -4.82 -2.94 -37.01
N LYS A 684 -4.77 -2.05 -36.01
CA LYS A 684 -5.67 -0.90 -35.90
C LYS A 684 -4.91 0.34 -35.40
N PRO A 685 -4.39 1.20 -36.29
CA PRO A 685 -3.63 2.39 -35.88
C PRO A 685 -4.44 3.36 -35.00
N SER A 686 -5.74 3.51 -35.27
CA SER A 686 -6.64 4.38 -34.49
C SER A 686 -7.12 3.78 -33.17
N TYR A 687 -6.63 2.61 -32.76
CA TYR A 687 -7.14 1.85 -31.63
C TYR A 687 -7.32 2.69 -30.36
N ILE A 688 -6.31 3.49 -29.98
CA ILE A 688 -6.33 4.25 -28.73
C ILE A 688 -7.30 5.43 -28.82
N VAL A 689 -7.43 6.07 -29.99
CA VAL A 689 -8.41 7.14 -30.22
C VAL A 689 -9.83 6.60 -30.15
N ASP A 690 -10.07 5.42 -30.73
CA ASP A 690 -11.35 4.72 -30.63
C ASP A 690 -11.67 4.35 -29.18
N LEU A 691 -10.69 3.83 -28.44
CA LEU A 691 -10.82 3.50 -27.03
C LEU A 691 -11.21 4.72 -26.19
N ILE A 692 -10.59 5.89 -26.42
CA ILE A 692 -10.96 7.14 -25.73
C ILE A 692 -12.44 7.47 -25.96
N GLN A 693 -12.92 7.35 -27.20
CA GLN A 693 -14.33 7.62 -27.51
C GLN A 693 -15.29 6.63 -26.84
N SER A 694 -14.97 5.33 -26.88
CA SER A 694 -15.77 4.30 -26.21
C SER A 694 -15.79 4.50 -24.70
N LEU A 695 -14.67 4.90 -24.09
CA LEU A 695 -14.59 5.13 -22.65
C LEU A 695 -15.39 6.35 -22.17
N VAL A 696 -15.59 7.37 -23.02
CA VAL A 696 -16.54 8.45 -22.69
C VAL A 696 -17.96 7.88 -22.57
N THR A 697 -18.39 7.08 -23.54
CA THR A 697 -19.70 6.42 -23.50
C THR A 697 -19.83 5.49 -22.30
N VAL A 698 -18.80 4.68 -22.02
CA VAL A 698 -18.77 3.81 -20.84
C VAL A 698 -18.90 4.61 -19.54
N SER A 699 -18.17 5.72 -19.39
CA SER A 699 -18.28 6.57 -18.20
C SER A 699 -19.69 7.11 -17.99
N LEU A 700 -20.36 7.56 -19.05
CA LEU A 700 -21.70 8.14 -18.95
C LEU A 700 -22.75 7.06 -18.69
N THR A 701 -22.69 5.97 -19.46
CA THR A 701 -23.62 4.84 -19.32
C THR A 701 -23.52 4.18 -17.95
N ALA A 702 -22.30 4.04 -17.41
CA ALA A 702 -22.11 3.51 -16.06
C ALA A 702 -22.75 4.42 -15.00
N GLN A 703 -22.70 5.74 -15.18
CA GLN A 703 -23.36 6.67 -14.25
C GLN A 703 -24.89 6.57 -14.34
N ASP A 704 -25.44 6.47 -15.55
CA ASP A 704 -26.87 6.31 -15.76
C ASP A 704 -27.37 5.01 -15.10
N LEU A 705 -26.68 3.89 -15.33
CA LEU A 705 -26.98 2.61 -14.68
C LEU A 705 -26.89 2.68 -13.14
N LEU A 706 -25.89 3.36 -12.60
CA LEU A 706 -25.75 3.51 -11.15
C LEU A 706 -26.80 4.45 -10.55
N ALA A 707 -27.32 5.41 -11.31
CA ALA A 707 -28.41 6.29 -10.89
C ALA A 707 -29.77 5.56 -10.85
N GLU A 708 -29.90 4.46 -11.59
CA GLU A 708 -31.09 3.59 -11.58
C GLU A 708 -31.14 2.63 -10.37
N LEU A 709 -30.04 2.49 -9.63
CA LEU A 709 -30.01 1.62 -8.45
C LEU A 709 -31.03 2.08 -7.38
N PRO A 710 -31.83 1.16 -6.81
CA PRO A 710 -32.69 1.49 -5.69
C PRO A 710 -31.90 1.99 -4.48
N ALA A 711 -32.49 2.88 -3.69
CA ALA A 711 -31.89 3.36 -2.44
C ALA A 711 -31.42 2.18 -1.56
N LEU A 712 -30.24 2.32 -0.94
CA LEU A 712 -29.63 1.24 -0.17
C LEU A 712 -30.42 0.98 1.13
N LYS A 713 -31.26 -0.06 1.12
CA LYS A 713 -32.06 -0.51 2.26
C LYS A 713 -31.74 -1.94 2.63
N VAL A 714 -31.01 -2.13 3.72
CA VAL A 714 -30.63 -3.46 4.22
C VAL A 714 -31.85 -4.16 4.82
N ILE A 715 -32.03 -5.43 4.47
CA ILE A 715 -33.05 -6.29 5.07
C ILE A 715 -32.54 -6.73 6.44
N ASP A 716 -33.16 -6.24 7.51
CA ASP A 716 -32.89 -6.71 8.87
C ASP A 716 -33.49 -8.11 9.03
N ASN A 717 -32.63 -9.11 8.83
CA ASN A 717 -32.93 -10.48 9.28
C ASN A 717 -32.66 -10.48 10.78
N GLY A 718 -33.70 -10.23 11.58
CA GLY A 718 -33.63 -10.02 13.03
C GLY A 718 -32.83 -11.04 13.83
#